data_AF-A0AAU9XP38-F1
#
_entry.id   AF-A0AAU9XP38-F1
#
_cell.length_a   1.000
_cell.length_b   1.000
_cell.length_c   1.000
_cell.angle_alpha   90.00
_cell.angle_beta   90.00
_cell.angle_gamma   90.00
#
_symmetry.space_group_name_H-M   'P 1'
#
loop_
_entity.id
_entity.type
_entity.pdbx_description
1 polymer ?
#
loop_
_entity_poly.entity_id
_entity_poly.type
_entity_poly.pdbx_seq_one_letter_code
_entity_poly.pdbx_strand_id
1 'polypeptide(L)'
;MTDYSLNPEIVAKCDLEIRDSCQKEATVKEGKTIDCLMALAEEHEGDDSKIRPQCFAAVEELLEETGAGSDYRIDHTLYQACEPVVQTVCKDKGKKEGDVMVLSCLMENLHTDNMIPECEVQLLHLEFFIARDFKLDPVMQKACQGDVQKVCGADSLEDQDSHPVSLILSCLYRHIVLDTDVKVSPKCAAHVERAMHQRAVDVHLMPEIQRACVVDLGKQCSDQVEKGEEIECLQEKFDNLTDTCQKAISDFTEEEGEDYKLDRVLVRACSGMVTKFCEDIVTQGNTEGVLPCLVEHKNDQGMDEKCYTAINHWQLVEMKDFHFSHEFKRACKDDARKHCKEAKSKHDLVVCLSKKIRDAVIGEEEHVISDTCRKHLKIEKEVESENVEFDPVMMVKCMADIAKLCHQVTFGQAKMLECLKDNREQLSDQCRETVFKREEEEFEDPELDYKLRKTCRKMIKLFCDDVQPSELFSCLKKHKNEPEMERSCQDVITKRQIRQTKDVRLDPQLGKFCKLDIGKFCKEIPRGEGKIVECLKKRYESLSDECMDYMTRLMREAARDYRLDPKLSKECTADIKKFCNGVPPSNVENCLKEHLGSVGKKECRVEIVRQMREGRTDIQSDPVLYKACAVDVKRHCSDVPFGRGKVMKCLLEAHDSNRARFDRECLAHLTNRMKMWEVAARVAPPETIGDLAVAISASPSKNYFFVIFATCLALIFVGGLVFGRLSKRIKREVKDR
;
A
#
# COMPACT_ATOMS: atom_id res chain seq x y z
N MET A 1 -8.45 -7.01 57.24
CA MET A 1 -9.40 -8.14 57.38
C MET A 1 -8.67 -9.37 57.94
N THR A 2 -8.48 -9.47 59.26
CA THR A 2 -7.69 -10.58 59.87
C THR A 2 -8.46 -11.39 60.90
N ASP A 3 -9.78 -11.47 60.72
CA ASP A 3 -10.71 -12.37 61.42
C ASP A 3 -10.87 -12.14 62.94
N TYR A 4 -11.97 -11.49 63.31
CA TYR A 4 -12.87 -12.03 64.34
C TYR A 4 -14.30 -11.65 63.98
N SER A 5 -15.08 -12.64 63.53
CA SER A 5 -16.47 -12.55 63.04
C SER A 5 -16.64 -11.64 61.83
N LEU A 6 -16.82 -12.26 60.65
CA LEU A 6 -17.38 -11.63 59.45
C LEU A 6 -18.37 -10.54 59.85
N ASN A 7 -18.26 -9.36 59.24
CA ASN A 7 -19.20 -8.25 59.46
C ASN A 7 -20.63 -8.86 59.55
N PRO A 8 -21.38 -8.63 60.64
CA PRO A 8 -22.71 -9.22 60.82
C PRO A 8 -23.60 -9.04 59.60
N GLU A 9 -23.37 -7.97 58.85
CA GLU A 9 -24.03 -7.65 57.59
C GLU A 9 -23.64 -8.60 56.45
N ILE A 10 -22.35 -8.94 56.27
CA ILE A 10 -21.90 -9.98 55.32
C ILE A 10 -22.48 -11.34 55.70
N VAL A 11 -22.46 -11.72 56.98
CA VAL A 11 -23.01 -13.01 57.41
C VAL A 11 -24.51 -13.08 57.17
N ALA A 12 -25.23 -11.98 57.38
CA ALA A 12 -26.67 -11.92 57.21
C ALA A 12 -27.07 -11.87 55.72
N LYS A 13 -26.34 -11.10 54.90
CA LYS A 13 -26.67 -10.87 53.49
C LYS A 13 -26.10 -11.95 52.55
N CYS A 14 -25.00 -12.61 52.91
CA CYS A 14 -24.29 -13.65 52.12
C CYS A 14 -24.39 -15.08 52.70
N ASP A 15 -25.38 -15.36 53.56
CA ASP A 15 -25.48 -16.64 54.28
C ASP A 15 -25.52 -17.89 53.36
N LEU A 16 -26.19 -17.79 52.22
CA LEU A 16 -26.32 -18.89 51.25
C LEU A 16 -25.05 -19.09 50.44
N GLU A 17 -24.44 -18.01 49.95
CA GLU A 17 -23.20 -18.01 49.17
C GLU A 17 -22.04 -18.57 50.00
N ILE A 18 -21.97 -18.18 51.28
CA ILE A 18 -20.98 -18.70 52.23
C ILE A 18 -21.15 -20.20 52.45
N ARG A 19 -22.40 -20.68 52.57
CA ARG A 19 -22.68 -22.09 52.85
C ARG A 19 -22.51 -22.98 51.61
N ASP A 20 -22.95 -22.51 50.45
CA ASP A 20 -23.11 -23.35 49.27
C ASP A 20 -21.88 -23.27 48.35
N SER A 21 -21.13 -22.14 48.35
CA SER A 21 -19.97 -21.93 47.47
C SER A 21 -18.65 -21.70 48.23
N CYS A 22 -18.66 -21.04 49.39
CA CYS A 22 -17.44 -20.67 50.14
C CYS A 22 -17.23 -21.45 51.45
N GLN A 23 -17.82 -22.65 51.57
CA GLN A 23 -17.87 -23.41 52.82
C GLN A 23 -16.48 -23.86 53.30
N LYS A 24 -15.56 -24.16 52.38
CA LYS A 24 -14.21 -24.64 52.72
C LYS A 24 -13.38 -23.49 53.28
N GLU A 25 -13.52 -22.32 52.69
CA GLU A 25 -12.84 -21.07 53.00
C GLU A 25 -13.40 -20.45 54.29
N ALA A 26 -14.67 -20.71 54.63
CA ALA A 26 -15.30 -20.34 55.89
C ALA A 26 -14.68 -21.04 57.12
N THR A 27 -13.95 -22.15 56.93
CA THR A 27 -13.24 -22.85 58.02
C THR A 27 -11.81 -22.35 58.22
N VAL A 28 -11.27 -21.63 57.25
CA VAL A 28 -9.91 -21.09 57.27
C VAL A 28 -10.00 -19.61 57.68
N LYS A 29 -9.67 -19.35 58.95
CA LYS A 29 -9.48 -18.00 59.47
C LYS A 29 -8.39 -17.28 58.66
N GLU A 30 -8.47 -15.95 58.52
CA GLU A 30 -7.55 -15.03 57.79
C GLU A 30 -8.11 -14.34 56.51
N GLY A 31 -9.43 -14.19 56.36
CA GLY A 31 -10.00 -13.35 55.28
C GLY A 31 -10.45 -14.09 54.01
N LYS A 32 -10.08 -15.37 53.86
CA LYS A 32 -10.40 -16.21 52.68
C LYS A 32 -11.87 -16.35 52.32
N THR A 33 -12.76 -16.16 53.28
CA THR A 33 -14.21 -16.15 53.00
C THR A 33 -14.61 -14.93 52.20
N ILE A 34 -14.00 -13.77 52.46
CA ILE A 34 -14.26 -12.54 51.71
C ILE A 34 -13.68 -12.67 50.30
N ASP A 35 -12.46 -13.19 50.17
CA ASP A 35 -11.84 -13.44 48.86
C ASP A 35 -12.69 -14.39 48.00
N CYS A 36 -13.24 -15.45 48.62
CA CYS A 36 -14.15 -16.35 47.92
C CYS A 36 -15.44 -15.66 47.48
N LEU A 37 -16.01 -14.78 48.32
CA LEU A 37 -17.19 -14.00 47.94
C LEU A 37 -16.88 -12.98 46.83
N MET A 38 -15.70 -12.37 46.86
CA MET A 38 -15.21 -11.47 45.80
C MET A 38 -15.00 -12.24 44.49
N ALA A 39 -14.41 -13.43 44.55
CA ALA A 39 -14.26 -14.32 43.39
C ALA A 39 -15.62 -14.77 42.83
N LEU A 40 -16.58 -15.11 43.71
CA LEU A 40 -17.93 -15.49 43.32
C LEU A 40 -18.69 -14.31 42.66
N ALA A 41 -18.46 -13.10 43.16
CA ALA A 41 -19.02 -11.87 42.61
C ALA A 41 -18.43 -11.55 41.23
N GLU A 42 -17.12 -11.76 41.05
CA GLU A 42 -16.43 -11.58 39.77
C GLU A 42 -16.89 -12.61 38.73
N GLU A 43 -16.95 -13.89 39.08
CA GLU A 43 -17.23 -14.97 38.13
C GLU A 43 -18.70 -15.01 37.67
N HIS A 44 -19.62 -14.49 38.49
CA HIS A 44 -21.07 -14.65 38.32
C HIS A 44 -21.85 -13.33 38.43
N GLU A 45 -21.24 -12.21 38.04
CA GLU A 45 -21.89 -10.91 38.04
C GLU A 45 -23.23 -10.94 37.28
N GLY A 46 -24.32 -10.49 37.93
CA GLY A 46 -25.66 -10.44 37.35
C GLY A 46 -26.40 -11.78 37.29
N ASP A 47 -25.80 -12.89 37.74
CA ASP A 47 -26.49 -14.17 37.94
C ASP A 47 -27.00 -14.29 39.39
N ASP A 48 -28.23 -13.84 39.60
CA ASP A 48 -28.95 -13.88 40.88
C ASP A 48 -29.06 -15.30 41.48
N SER A 49 -28.83 -16.35 40.69
CA SER A 49 -28.82 -17.74 41.15
C SER A 49 -27.52 -18.18 41.82
N LYS A 50 -26.43 -17.45 41.58
CA LYS A 50 -25.08 -17.74 42.07
C LYS A 50 -24.62 -16.77 43.13
N ILE A 51 -24.90 -15.48 42.95
CA ILE A 51 -24.67 -14.45 43.96
C ILE A 51 -25.89 -13.55 44.05
N ARG A 52 -26.52 -13.47 45.22
CA ARG A 52 -27.70 -12.62 45.39
C ARG A 52 -27.30 -11.14 45.36
N PRO A 53 -28.13 -10.25 44.81
CA PRO A 53 -27.87 -8.80 44.79
C PRO A 53 -27.56 -8.20 46.16
N GLN A 54 -28.24 -8.71 47.20
CA GLN A 54 -28.01 -8.29 48.59
C GLN A 54 -26.61 -8.70 49.12
N CYS A 55 -26.07 -9.83 48.66
CA CYS A 55 -24.73 -10.28 49.04
C CYS A 55 -23.68 -9.48 48.28
N PHE A 56 -23.86 -9.29 46.97
CA PHE A 56 -23.00 -8.47 46.14
C PHE A 56 -22.86 -7.04 46.72
N ALA A 57 -23.98 -6.38 47.02
CA ALA A 57 -23.99 -5.06 47.63
C ALA A 57 -23.33 -5.02 49.02
N ALA A 58 -23.43 -6.10 49.79
CA ALA A 58 -22.77 -6.18 51.10
C ALA A 58 -21.24 -6.26 50.98
N VAL A 59 -20.73 -6.96 49.97
CA VAL A 59 -19.29 -7.06 49.69
C VAL A 59 -18.76 -5.70 49.22
N GLU A 60 -19.50 -5.02 48.35
CA GLU A 60 -19.19 -3.67 47.87
C GLU A 60 -19.12 -2.66 49.04
N GLU A 61 -20.15 -2.64 49.89
CA GLU A 61 -20.23 -1.80 51.10
C GLU A 61 -19.07 -2.07 52.06
N LEU A 62 -18.69 -3.34 52.25
CA LEU A 62 -17.54 -3.71 53.08
C LEU A 62 -16.22 -3.17 52.51
N LEU A 63 -16.00 -3.27 51.20
CA LEU A 63 -14.80 -2.77 50.54
C LEU A 63 -14.70 -1.24 50.66
N GLU A 64 -15.84 -0.54 50.59
CA GLU A 64 -15.96 0.90 50.78
C GLU A 64 -15.59 1.30 52.22
N GLU A 65 -16.25 0.69 53.21
CA GLU A 65 -16.02 1.00 54.63
C GLU A 65 -14.59 0.68 55.09
N THR A 66 -14.01 -0.39 54.56
CA THR A 66 -12.67 -0.82 54.94
C THR A 66 -11.58 -0.07 54.19
N GLY A 67 -11.90 0.65 53.12
CA GLY A 67 -10.92 1.37 52.29
C GLY A 67 -9.96 0.44 51.53
N ALA A 68 -10.35 -0.82 51.33
CA ALA A 68 -9.54 -1.85 50.67
C ALA A 68 -9.11 -1.45 49.23
N GLY A 69 -9.93 -0.62 48.56
CA GLY A 69 -9.61 -0.08 47.24
C GLY A 69 -8.46 0.94 47.20
N SER A 70 -8.01 1.42 48.36
CA SER A 70 -6.96 2.45 48.48
C SER A 70 -5.67 1.95 49.15
N ASP A 71 -5.76 0.89 49.96
CA ASP A 71 -4.63 0.29 50.67
C ASP A 71 -4.72 -1.24 50.63
N TYR A 72 -3.89 -1.83 49.76
CA TYR A 72 -3.84 -3.27 49.53
C TYR A 72 -3.47 -4.10 50.77
N ARG A 73 -2.92 -3.48 51.82
CA ARG A 73 -2.54 -4.16 53.07
C ARG A 73 -3.74 -4.48 53.97
N ILE A 74 -4.87 -3.84 53.69
CA ILE A 74 -6.11 -4.03 54.44
C ILE A 74 -6.69 -5.42 54.14
N ASP A 75 -6.52 -5.87 52.90
CA ASP A 75 -6.74 -7.24 52.50
C ASP A 75 -5.50 -8.09 52.85
N HIS A 76 -5.70 -9.05 53.73
CA HIS A 76 -4.60 -9.89 54.22
C HIS A 76 -4.09 -10.87 53.16
N THR A 77 -4.99 -11.40 52.34
CA THR A 77 -4.67 -12.37 51.31
C THR A 77 -3.96 -11.69 50.15
N LEU A 78 -4.48 -10.54 49.72
CA LEU A 78 -3.83 -9.69 48.72
C LEU A 78 -2.44 -9.22 49.18
N TYR A 79 -2.31 -8.79 50.44
CA TYR A 79 -1.03 -8.40 51.00
C TYR A 79 0.01 -9.53 50.92
N GLN A 80 -0.35 -10.72 51.39
CA GLN A 80 0.56 -11.87 51.37
C GLN A 80 0.93 -12.28 49.94
N ALA A 81 -0.05 -12.25 49.03
CA ALA A 81 0.16 -12.61 47.64
C ALA A 81 1.07 -11.61 46.91
N CYS A 82 0.89 -10.30 47.15
CA CYS A 82 1.56 -9.27 46.38
C CYS A 82 2.87 -8.74 46.98
N GLU A 83 3.18 -9.02 48.26
CA GLU A 83 4.43 -8.59 48.90
C GLU A 83 5.70 -8.92 48.10
N PRO A 84 5.87 -10.12 47.48
CA PRO A 84 7.06 -10.42 46.68
C PRO A 84 7.21 -9.49 45.47
N VAL A 85 6.09 -9.14 44.80
CA VAL A 85 6.05 -8.25 43.64
C VAL A 85 6.32 -6.80 44.07
N VAL A 86 5.79 -6.39 45.22
CA VAL A 86 6.05 -5.05 45.78
C VAL A 86 7.53 -4.84 46.07
N GLN A 87 8.20 -5.84 46.65
CA GLN A 87 9.62 -5.72 47.02
C GLN A 87 10.58 -5.75 45.83
N THR A 88 10.19 -6.34 44.70
CA THR A 88 11.01 -6.45 43.49
C THR A 88 10.71 -5.37 42.47
N VAL A 89 9.44 -5.02 42.26
CA VAL A 89 8.97 -4.13 41.19
C VAL A 89 8.56 -2.76 41.73
N CYS A 90 7.78 -2.72 42.82
CA CYS A 90 7.13 -1.49 43.30
C CYS A 90 7.83 -0.80 44.48
N LYS A 91 9.08 -1.19 44.77
CA LYS A 91 9.84 -0.80 45.96
C LYS A 91 10.03 0.71 46.14
N ASP A 92 10.13 1.45 45.05
CA ASP A 92 10.43 2.89 45.06
C ASP A 92 9.18 3.77 45.20
N LYS A 93 7.99 3.20 44.99
CA LYS A 93 6.71 3.92 45.03
C LYS A 93 6.21 4.19 46.45
N GLY A 94 6.65 3.42 47.45
CA GLY A 94 6.26 3.59 48.86
C GLY A 94 6.97 4.73 49.63
N LYS A 95 7.92 5.44 49.02
CA LYS A 95 8.77 6.41 49.76
C LYS A 95 8.32 7.87 49.74
N LYS A 96 7.33 8.25 48.93
CA LYS A 96 6.98 9.68 48.75
C LYS A 96 5.52 10.05 48.96
N GLU A 97 4.54 9.16 48.83
CA GLU A 97 3.12 9.56 48.91
C GLU A 97 2.16 8.40 49.26
N GLY A 98 2.56 7.46 50.13
CA GLY A 98 1.66 6.44 50.69
C GLY A 98 1.35 5.24 49.80
N ASP A 99 0.53 4.33 50.31
CA ASP A 99 0.29 2.95 49.82
C ASP A 99 -0.51 2.85 48.51
N VAL A 100 -1.13 3.96 48.12
CA VAL A 100 -1.91 4.13 46.88
C VAL A 100 -1.00 4.00 45.64
N MET A 101 0.24 4.48 45.73
CA MET A 101 1.23 4.37 44.65
C MET A 101 1.75 2.94 44.47
N VAL A 102 1.64 2.11 45.51
CA VAL A 102 2.00 0.69 45.46
C VAL A 102 0.91 -0.08 44.74
N LEU A 103 -0.36 0.16 45.09
CA LEU A 103 -1.50 -0.46 44.40
C LEU A 103 -1.54 -0.06 42.91
N SER A 104 -1.31 1.22 42.58
CA SER A 104 -1.16 1.67 41.19
C SER A 104 -0.04 0.93 40.46
N CYS A 105 1.11 0.74 41.11
CA CYS A 105 2.23 0.01 40.50
C CYS A 105 1.93 -1.48 40.31
N LEU A 106 1.24 -2.12 41.25
CA LEU A 106 0.79 -3.50 41.10
C LEU A 106 -0.17 -3.63 39.91
N MET A 107 -1.14 -2.71 39.79
CA MET A 107 -2.09 -2.67 38.67
C MET A 107 -1.40 -2.37 37.32
N GLU A 108 -0.40 -1.49 37.29
CA GLU A 108 0.42 -1.21 36.08
C GLU A 108 1.23 -2.43 35.60
N ASN A 109 1.52 -3.38 36.49
CA ASN A 109 2.24 -4.61 36.16
C ASN A 109 1.31 -5.83 36.03
N LEU A 110 -0.01 -5.63 36.15
CA LEU A 110 -0.98 -6.69 35.95
C LEU A 110 -0.88 -7.17 34.49
N HIS A 111 -0.70 -8.49 34.30
CA HIS A 111 -0.41 -9.14 33.02
C HIS A 111 0.99 -8.93 32.42
N THR A 112 1.96 -8.42 33.19
CA THR A 112 3.38 -8.41 32.81
C THR A 112 4.11 -9.64 33.35
N ASP A 113 5.25 -10.01 32.75
CA ASP A 113 6.11 -11.11 33.25
C ASP A 113 6.64 -10.88 34.68
N ASN A 114 6.49 -9.66 35.21
CA ASN A 114 6.92 -9.30 36.56
C ASN A 114 5.85 -9.63 37.63
N MET A 115 4.64 -10.00 37.23
CA MET A 115 3.54 -10.35 38.13
C MET A 115 3.56 -11.85 38.44
N ILE A 116 3.32 -12.22 39.70
CA ILE A 116 3.18 -13.62 40.09
C ILE A 116 1.71 -14.06 40.05
N PRO A 117 1.40 -15.30 39.64
CA PRO A 117 0.01 -15.76 39.46
C PRO A 117 -0.86 -15.60 40.70
N GLU A 118 -0.30 -15.80 41.89
CA GLU A 118 -1.03 -15.68 43.14
C GLU A 118 -1.42 -14.22 43.45
N CYS A 119 -0.54 -13.26 43.16
CA CYS A 119 -0.84 -11.83 43.30
C CYS A 119 -1.82 -11.39 42.22
N GLU A 120 -1.64 -11.85 40.99
CA GLU A 120 -2.51 -11.52 39.85
C GLU A 120 -3.97 -11.86 40.14
N VAL A 121 -4.26 -13.09 40.59
CA VAL A 121 -5.63 -13.52 40.90
C VAL A 121 -6.27 -12.68 42.00
N GLN A 122 -5.54 -12.40 43.08
CA GLN A 122 -6.09 -11.60 44.18
C GLN A 122 -6.27 -10.13 43.79
N LEU A 123 -5.38 -9.60 42.95
CA LEU A 123 -5.45 -8.23 42.48
C LEU A 123 -6.64 -8.03 41.52
N LEU A 124 -6.95 -9.03 40.68
CA LEU A 124 -8.13 -9.04 39.81
C LEU A 124 -9.44 -8.98 40.60
N HIS A 125 -9.56 -9.77 41.67
CA HIS A 125 -10.74 -9.73 42.55
C HIS A 125 -11.00 -8.32 43.12
N LEU A 126 -9.94 -7.63 43.55
CA LEU A 126 -10.06 -6.26 44.05
C LEU A 126 -10.29 -5.25 42.93
N GLU A 127 -9.63 -5.43 41.77
CA GLU A 127 -9.81 -4.59 40.58
C GLU A 127 -11.26 -4.58 40.10
N PHE A 128 -11.91 -5.75 40.08
CA PHE A 128 -13.31 -5.92 39.69
C PHE A 128 -14.23 -4.93 40.40
N PHE A 129 -14.04 -4.71 41.71
CA PHE A 129 -14.85 -3.76 42.48
C PHE A 129 -14.39 -2.31 42.27
N ILE A 130 -13.07 -2.04 42.26
CA ILE A 130 -12.52 -0.68 42.08
C ILE A 130 -12.93 -0.09 40.72
N ALA A 131 -12.94 -0.90 39.66
CA ALA A 131 -13.30 -0.46 38.30
C ALA A 131 -14.81 -0.21 38.12
N ARG A 132 -15.65 -0.79 39.00
CA ARG A 132 -17.12 -0.68 38.97
C ARG A 132 -17.65 0.44 39.87
N ASP A 133 -17.08 0.64 41.06
CA ASP A 133 -17.45 1.75 41.95
C ASP A 133 -16.26 2.64 42.34
N PHE A 134 -16.24 3.84 41.75
CA PHE A 134 -15.24 4.86 42.00
C PHE A 134 -15.30 5.48 43.40
N LYS A 135 -16.33 5.17 44.20
CA LYS A 135 -16.34 5.46 45.64
C LYS A 135 -15.24 4.73 46.39
N LEU A 136 -14.77 3.61 45.84
CA LEU A 136 -13.65 2.83 46.37
C LEU A 136 -12.29 3.50 46.09
N ASP A 137 -12.26 4.64 45.39
CA ASP A 137 -11.07 5.48 45.17
C ASP A 137 -11.22 6.91 45.77
N PRO A 138 -11.13 7.06 47.10
CA PRO A 138 -11.27 8.34 47.79
C PRO A 138 -10.16 9.36 47.43
N VAL A 139 -9.06 8.89 46.85
CA VAL A 139 -7.93 9.73 46.43
C VAL A 139 -8.26 10.41 45.10
N MET A 140 -8.83 9.68 44.15
CA MET A 140 -9.33 10.25 42.89
C MET A 140 -10.42 11.28 43.16
N GLN A 141 -11.37 10.98 44.05
CA GLN A 141 -12.43 11.93 44.43
C GLN A 141 -11.83 13.25 44.93
N LYS A 142 -10.88 13.17 45.86
CA LYS A 142 -10.21 14.35 46.43
C LYS A 142 -9.35 15.10 45.40
N ALA A 143 -8.69 14.38 44.51
CA ALA A 143 -7.88 14.97 43.44
C ALA A 143 -8.73 15.69 42.39
N CYS A 144 -9.92 15.16 42.09
CA CYS A 144 -10.77 15.62 41.00
C CYS A 144 -11.93 16.54 41.41
N GLN A 145 -12.25 16.67 42.70
CA GLN A 145 -13.39 17.45 43.19
C GLN A 145 -13.47 18.87 42.61
N GLY A 146 -12.34 19.58 42.53
CA GLY A 146 -12.30 20.93 41.95
C GLY A 146 -12.44 20.97 40.43
N ASP A 147 -12.00 19.91 39.73
CA ASP A 147 -12.08 19.83 38.27
C ASP A 147 -13.46 19.38 37.81
N VAL A 148 -14.16 18.55 38.59
CA VAL A 148 -15.52 18.06 38.29
C VAL A 148 -16.50 19.21 38.16
N GLN A 149 -16.48 20.14 39.10
CA GLN A 149 -17.36 21.30 39.07
C GLN A 149 -16.96 22.30 37.98
N LYS A 150 -15.65 22.51 37.79
CA LYS A 150 -15.10 23.51 36.87
C LYS A 150 -15.20 23.09 35.40
N VAL A 151 -14.99 21.81 35.11
CA VAL A 151 -14.87 21.24 33.75
C VAL A 151 -16.18 20.59 33.33
N CYS A 152 -16.84 19.85 34.23
CA CYS A 152 -18.00 19.04 33.91
C CYS A 152 -19.32 19.58 34.49
N GLY A 153 -19.27 20.65 35.30
CA GLY A 153 -20.47 21.31 35.84
C GLY A 153 -21.28 20.47 36.83
N ALA A 154 -20.68 19.42 37.41
CA ALA A 154 -21.28 18.58 38.43
C ALA A 154 -20.77 18.96 39.83
N ASP A 155 -21.62 18.84 40.86
CA ASP A 155 -21.29 19.31 42.21
C ASP A 155 -20.38 18.34 42.98
N SER A 156 -20.47 17.03 42.72
CA SER A 156 -19.62 15.99 43.32
C SER A 156 -19.56 14.74 42.45
N LEU A 157 -18.56 13.87 42.67
CA LEU A 157 -18.55 12.48 42.18
C LEU A 157 -19.63 11.61 42.85
N GLU A 158 -20.28 12.11 43.90
CA GLU A 158 -21.25 11.38 44.71
C GLU A 158 -22.72 11.63 44.28
N ASP A 159 -22.97 12.60 43.40
CA ASP A 159 -24.32 13.07 43.06
C ASP A 159 -25.01 12.18 42.01
N GLN A 160 -25.44 10.98 42.45
CA GLN A 160 -26.14 10.00 41.60
C GLN A 160 -27.48 10.53 41.03
N ASP A 161 -28.06 11.56 41.64
CA ASP A 161 -29.36 12.12 41.25
C ASP A 161 -29.28 13.08 40.03
N SER A 162 -28.10 13.65 39.75
CA SER A 162 -27.93 14.65 38.68
C SER A 162 -27.11 14.13 37.50
N HIS A 163 -26.01 13.39 37.74
CA HIS A 163 -25.16 12.85 36.68
C HIS A 163 -24.52 11.52 37.11
N PRO A 164 -24.70 10.43 36.34
CA PRO A 164 -23.93 9.19 36.52
C PRO A 164 -22.41 9.43 36.58
N VAL A 165 -21.73 8.81 37.55
CA VAL A 165 -20.28 8.93 37.77
C VAL A 165 -19.47 8.59 36.52
N SER A 166 -19.96 7.62 35.73
CA SER A 166 -19.38 7.24 34.43
C SER A 166 -19.34 8.41 33.44
N LEU A 167 -20.36 9.26 33.40
CA LEU A 167 -20.42 10.42 32.49
C LEU A 167 -19.51 11.57 32.95
N ILE A 168 -19.34 11.74 34.27
CA ILE A 168 -18.40 12.72 34.84
C ILE A 168 -16.97 12.32 34.48
N LEU A 169 -16.62 11.04 34.62
CA LEU A 169 -15.29 10.55 34.28
C LEU A 169 -15.01 10.62 32.77
N SER A 170 -15.97 10.25 31.92
CA SER A 170 -15.82 10.41 30.46
C SER A 170 -15.68 11.88 30.06
N CYS A 171 -16.36 12.79 30.76
CA CYS A 171 -16.18 14.23 30.57
C CYS A 171 -14.75 14.67 30.95
N LEU A 172 -14.26 14.31 32.14
CA LEU A 172 -12.92 14.67 32.59
C LEU A 172 -11.85 14.11 31.65
N TYR A 173 -11.96 12.84 31.24
CA TYR A 173 -11.06 12.19 30.30
C TYR A 173 -11.00 12.90 28.96
N ARG A 174 -12.16 13.27 28.40
CA ARG A 174 -12.24 14.04 27.16
C ARG A 174 -11.52 15.39 27.23
N HIS A 175 -11.54 16.06 28.39
CA HIS A 175 -10.84 17.33 28.61
C HIS A 175 -9.35 17.19 28.97
N ILE A 176 -8.89 15.95 29.21
CA ILE A 176 -7.47 15.61 29.34
C ILE A 176 -6.87 15.33 27.96
N VAL A 177 -7.58 14.54 27.13
CA VAL A 177 -7.11 14.09 25.81
C VAL A 177 -7.24 15.19 24.75
N LEU A 178 -8.34 15.95 24.74
CA LEU A 178 -8.56 17.01 23.76
C LEU A 178 -7.96 18.35 24.24
N ASP A 179 -7.25 19.06 23.36
CA ASP A 179 -6.68 20.40 23.65
C ASP A 179 -7.79 21.47 23.70
N THR A 180 -8.52 21.47 24.81
CA THR A 180 -9.65 22.38 25.10
C THR A 180 -9.19 23.58 25.92
N ASP A 181 -9.96 24.68 25.87
CA ASP A 181 -9.64 25.94 26.58
C ASP A 181 -9.63 25.81 28.12
N VAL A 182 -10.19 24.73 28.67
CA VAL A 182 -10.27 24.47 30.12
C VAL A 182 -9.63 23.12 30.43
N LYS A 183 -8.45 23.16 31.06
CA LYS A 183 -7.65 21.97 31.38
C LYS A 183 -7.97 21.41 32.77
N VAL A 184 -8.04 20.09 32.85
CA VAL A 184 -8.07 19.30 34.10
C VAL A 184 -6.72 19.41 34.80
N SER A 185 -6.68 19.39 36.14
CA SER A 185 -5.43 19.49 36.89
C SER A 185 -4.54 18.25 36.65
N PRO A 186 -3.20 18.38 36.65
CA PRO A 186 -2.30 17.23 36.41
C PRO A 186 -2.49 16.08 37.41
N LYS A 187 -2.94 16.40 38.63
CA LYS A 187 -3.23 15.40 39.67
C LYS A 187 -4.50 14.63 39.34
N CYS A 188 -5.59 15.33 39.01
CA CYS A 188 -6.82 14.67 38.58
C CYS A 188 -6.62 13.90 37.27
N ALA A 189 -5.86 14.46 36.32
CA ALA A 189 -5.58 13.84 35.03
C ALA A 189 -4.95 12.46 35.18
N ALA A 190 -3.88 12.34 35.96
CA ALA A 190 -3.22 11.07 36.22
C ALA A 190 -4.15 10.02 36.87
N HIS A 191 -5.06 10.44 37.75
CA HIS A 191 -6.02 9.51 38.37
C HIS A 191 -7.14 9.10 37.42
N VAL A 192 -7.62 9.99 36.57
CA VAL A 192 -8.65 9.73 35.55
C VAL A 192 -8.10 8.85 34.44
N GLU A 193 -6.88 9.11 33.95
CA GLU A 193 -6.18 8.25 32.97
C GLU A 193 -5.99 6.84 33.52
N ARG A 194 -5.53 6.70 34.77
CA ARG A 194 -5.41 5.40 35.45
C ARG A 194 -6.77 4.69 35.56
N ALA A 195 -7.81 5.38 36.01
CA ALA A 195 -9.15 4.80 36.16
C ALA A 195 -9.74 4.36 34.82
N MET A 196 -9.53 5.15 33.76
CA MET A 196 -9.95 4.79 32.41
C MET A 196 -9.17 3.61 31.85
N HIS A 197 -7.86 3.55 32.10
CA HIS A 197 -7.03 2.41 31.75
C HIS A 197 -7.45 1.13 32.49
N GLN A 198 -7.77 1.22 33.78
CA GLN A 198 -8.28 0.07 34.56
C GLN A 198 -9.64 -0.42 34.06
N ARG A 199 -10.55 0.48 33.67
CA ARG A 199 -11.82 0.09 33.04
C ARG A 199 -11.64 -0.54 31.66
N ALA A 200 -10.68 -0.04 30.87
CA ALA A 200 -10.32 -0.66 29.59
C ALA A 200 -9.74 -2.07 29.82
N VAL A 201 -9.16 -2.32 31.00
CA VAL A 201 -8.65 -3.62 31.40
C VAL A 201 -9.74 -4.55 31.97
N ASP A 202 -10.77 -4.04 32.62
CA ASP A 202 -11.78 -4.86 33.34
C ASP A 202 -13.16 -5.01 32.64
N VAL A 203 -13.63 -4.06 31.83
CA VAL A 203 -15.03 -4.05 31.37
C VAL A 203 -15.24 -4.74 30.01
N HIS A 204 -16.11 -5.76 30.04
CA HIS A 204 -16.62 -6.58 28.93
C HIS A 204 -17.19 -5.83 27.71
N LEU A 205 -17.54 -4.55 27.83
CA LEU A 205 -17.88 -3.63 26.73
C LEU A 205 -18.11 -2.24 27.34
N MET A 206 -17.64 -1.15 26.73
CA MET A 206 -17.92 0.19 27.28
C MET A 206 -19.44 0.43 27.37
N PRO A 207 -19.98 0.99 28.47
CA PRO A 207 -21.43 1.18 28.66
C PRO A 207 -22.12 2.00 27.56
N GLU A 208 -21.39 2.88 26.88
CA GLU A 208 -21.83 3.63 25.72
C GLU A 208 -22.07 2.72 24.51
N ILE A 209 -21.12 1.81 24.23
CA ILE A 209 -21.20 0.83 23.14
C ILE A 209 -22.26 -0.21 23.48
N GLN A 210 -22.27 -0.74 24.71
CA GLN A 210 -23.26 -1.72 25.15
C GLN A 210 -24.68 -1.18 24.99
N ARG A 211 -24.97 0.05 25.42
CA ARG A 211 -26.30 0.66 25.25
C ARG A 211 -26.68 0.85 23.79
N ALA A 212 -25.73 1.22 22.94
CA ALA A 212 -25.99 1.46 21.51
C ALA A 212 -26.10 0.16 20.69
N CYS A 213 -25.39 -0.90 21.10
CA CYS A 213 -25.13 -2.11 20.31
C CYS A 213 -25.73 -3.39 20.89
N VAL A 214 -26.37 -3.38 22.06
CA VAL A 214 -26.91 -4.60 22.70
C VAL A 214 -27.82 -5.42 21.78
N VAL A 215 -28.61 -4.75 20.93
CA VAL A 215 -29.49 -5.41 19.96
C VAL A 215 -28.70 -6.08 18.84
N ASP A 216 -27.65 -5.42 18.35
CA ASP A 216 -26.81 -5.95 17.28
C ASP A 216 -25.88 -7.05 17.78
N LEU A 217 -25.38 -6.94 19.02
CA LEU A 217 -24.62 -8.00 19.70
C LEU A 217 -25.40 -9.30 19.76
N GLY A 218 -26.64 -9.24 20.26
CA GLY A 218 -27.51 -10.43 20.33
C GLY A 218 -27.93 -10.98 18.97
N LYS A 219 -27.82 -10.20 17.88
CA LYS A 219 -28.29 -10.59 16.54
C LYS A 219 -27.18 -11.03 15.60
N GLN A 220 -26.00 -10.40 15.69
CA GLN A 220 -24.88 -10.56 14.78
C GLN A 220 -23.68 -11.27 15.43
N CYS A 221 -23.59 -11.23 16.77
CA CYS A 221 -22.41 -11.65 17.53
C CYS A 221 -22.76 -12.64 18.66
N SER A 222 -23.85 -13.40 18.53
CA SER A 222 -24.29 -14.36 19.56
C SER A 222 -23.29 -15.49 19.82
N ASP A 223 -22.41 -15.75 18.84
CA ASP A 223 -21.51 -16.90 18.80
C ASP A 223 -20.06 -16.52 19.18
N GLN A 224 -19.77 -15.22 19.36
CA GLN A 224 -18.46 -14.63 19.73
C GLN A 224 -18.63 -13.79 21.01
N VAL A 225 -18.77 -14.48 22.14
CA VAL A 225 -19.09 -13.90 23.46
C VAL A 225 -17.99 -14.19 24.50
N GLU A 226 -16.80 -14.62 24.05
CA GLU A 226 -15.64 -14.70 24.94
C GLU A 226 -15.06 -13.31 25.21
N LYS A 227 -14.34 -13.16 26.34
CA LYS A 227 -13.85 -11.88 26.85
C LYS A 227 -13.06 -11.09 25.79
N GLY A 228 -13.61 -9.98 25.28
CA GLY A 228 -12.94 -9.05 24.35
C GLY A 228 -13.24 -9.29 22.87
N GLU A 229 -14.01 -10.32 22.52
CA GLU A 229 -14.42 -10.62 21.13
C GLU A 229 -15.63 -9.80 20.67
N GLU A 230 -16.34 -9.15 21.60
CA GLU A 230 -17.60 -8.44 21.35
C GLU A 230 -17.38 -7.22 20.44
N ILE A 231 -16.34 -6.42 20.71
CA ILE A 231 -15.99 -5.25 19.86
C ILE A 231 -15.46 -5.72 18.51
N GLU A 232 -14.59 -6.73 18.50
CA GLU A 232 -14.03 -7.30 17.26
C GLU A 232 -15.15 -7.78 16.34
N CYS A 233 -16.14 -8.52 16.87
CA CYS A 233 -17.30 -8.94 16.08
C CYS A 233 -18.11 -7.75 15.54
N LEU A 234 -18.33 -6.71 16.35
CA LEU A 234 -19.04 -5.51 15.89
C LEU A 234 -18.26 -4.77 14.78
N GLN A 235 -16.94 -4.61 14.92
CA GLN A 235 -16.07 -4.05 13.90
C GLN A 235 -16.03 -4.92 12.63
N GLU A 236 -16.08 -6.25 12.77
CA GLU A 236 -16.18 -7.18 11.65
C GLU A 236 -17.51 -7.04 10.89
N LYS A 237 -18.62 -6.91 11.63
CA LYS A 237 -19.98 -6.83 11.09
C LYS A 237 -20.50 -5.40 10.90
N PHE A 238 -19.62 -4.40 10.89
CA PHE A 238 -19.97 -2.97 10.87
C PHE A 238 -21.09 -2.60 9.89
N ASP A 239 -21.01 -3.07 8.64
CA ASP A 239 -21.99 -2.77 7.58
C ASP A 239 -23.42 -3.29 7.88
N ASN A 240 -23.55 -4.25 8.80
CA ASN A 240 -24.81 -4.91 9.16
C ASN A 240 -25.38 -4.44 10.51
N LEU A 241 -24.73 -3.47 11.16
CA LEU A 241 -25.16 -2.87 12.42
C LEU A 241 -26.20 -1.75 12.18
N THR A 242 -26.92 -1.35 13.21
CA THR A 242 -27.79 -0.17 13.13
C THR A 242 -26.99 1.13 13.12
N ASP A 243 -27.53 2.21 12.55
CA ASP A 243 -26.89 3.53 12.52
C ASP A 243 -26.42 4.01 13.90
N THR A 244 -27.16 3.67 14.97
CA THR A 244 -26.81 4.02 16.36
C THR A 244 -25.59 3.25 16.84
N CYS A 245 -25.50 1.96 16.52
CA CYS A 245 -24.37 1.11 16.89
C CYS A 245 -23.14 1.42 16.01
N GLN A 246 -23.33 1.61 14.70
CA GLN A 246 -22.28 2.04 13.78
C GLN A 246 -21.62 3.33 14.25
N LYS A 247 -22.39 4.32 14.70
CA LYS A 247 -21.83 5.56 15.23
C LYS A 247 -21.00 5.32 16.50
N ALA A 248 -21.51 4.53 17.45
CA ALA A 248 -20.78 4.24 18.69
C ALA A 248 -19.47 3.49 18.43
N ILE A 249 -19.50 2.48 17.55
CA ILE A 249 -18.30 1.73 17.13
C ILE A 249 -17.34 2.61 16.34
N SER A 250 -17.87 3.54 15.53
CA SER A 250 -17.04 4.47 14.78
C SER A 250 -16.32 5.47 15.67
N ASP A 251 -17.01 6.05 16.64
CA ASP A 251 -16.40 7.00 17.57
C ASP A 251 -15.32 6.27 18.40
N PHE A 252 -15.60 5.03 18.84
CA PHE A 252 -14.62 4.21 19.58
C PHE A 252 -13.40 3.80 18.74
N THR A 253 -13.60 3.33 17.52
CA THR A 253 -12.49 2.87 16.64
C THR A 253 -11.60 4.05 16.22
N GLU A 254 -12.16 5.26 16.11
CA GLU A 254 -11.39 6.50 15.90
C GLU A 254 -10.48 6.80 17.10
N GLU A 255 -10.98 6.64 18.33
CA GLU A 255 -10.19 6.80 19.56
C GLU A 255 -9.07 5.73 19.66
N GLU A 256 -9.35 4.46 19.31
CA GLU A 256 -8.32 3.40 19.22
C GLU A 256 -7.23 3.70 18.18
N GLY A 257 -7.58 4.41 17.11
CA GLY A 257 -6.63 4.87 16.09
C GLY A 257 -5.71 5.99 16.57
N GLU A 258 -6.09 6.76 17.59
CA GLU A 258 -5.27 7.82 18.20
C GLU A 258 -4.30 7.26 19.26
N ASP A 259 -4.76 6.32 20.09
CA ASP A 259 -3.91 5.66 21.08
C ASP A 259 -4.04 4.14 20.99
N TYR A 260 -2.98 3.51 20.47
CA TYR A 260 -2.87 2.06 20.38
C TYR A 260 -3.04 1.34 21.72
N LYS A 261 -2.87 2.05 22.84
CA LYS A 261 -3.09 1.50 24.18
C LYS A 261 -4.53 1.15 24.48
N LEU A 262 -5.48 1.74 23.75
CA LEU A 262 -6.91 1.46 23.88
C LEU A 262 -7.29 0.12 23.22
N ASP A 263 -6.53 -0.31 22.21
CA ASP A 263 -6.71 -1.62 21.58
C ASP A 263 -5.93 -2.70 22.34
N ARG A 264 -6.67 -3.54 23.09
CA ARG A 264 -6.11 -4.60 23.93
C ARG A 264 -5.38 -5.66 23.12
N VAL A 265 -5.86 -5.96 21.91
CA VAL A 265 -5.27 -6.98 21.03
C VAL A 265 -3.93 -6.48 20.53
N LEU A 266 -3.85 -5.24 20.07
CA LEU A 266 -2.62 -4.59 19.63
C LEU A 266 -1.61 -4.45 20.78
N VAL A 267 -2.01 -3.97 21.96
CA VAL A 267 -1.10 -3.90 23.11
C VAL A 267 -0.51 -5.26 23.44
N ARG A 268 -1.36 -6.28 23.57
CA ARG A 268 -0.93 -7.63 23.91
C ARG A 268 -0.04 -8.26 22.85
N ALA A 269 -0.39 -8.09 21.58
CA ALA A 269 0.34 -8.69 20.48
C ALA A 269 1.64 -7.94 20.15
N CYS A 270 1.66 -6.62 20.28
CA CYS A 270 2.74 -5.75 19.80
C CYS A 270 3.64 -5.15 20.88
N SER A 271 3.36 -5.30 22.18
CA SER A 271 4.18 -4.70 23.26
C SER A 271 5.69 -4.91 23.08
N GLY A 272 6.13 -6.15 22.83
CA GLY A 272 7.54 -6.45 22.59
C GLY A 272 8.10 -5.87 21.28
N MET A 273 7.25 -5.67 20.27
CA MET A 273 7.64 -5.06 18.98
C MET A 273 7.72 -3.54 19.08
N VAL A 274 6.86 -2.91 19.87
CA VAL A 274 6.91 -1.47 20.18
C VAL A 274 8.24 -1.11 20.83
N THR A 275 8.67 -1.86 21.85
CA THR A 275 9.98 -1.66 22.49
C THR A 275 11.14 -1.89 21.52
N LYS A 276 10.97 -2.75 20.52
CA LYS A 276 12.04 -3.10 19.59
C LYS A 276 12.20 -2.10 18.44
N PHE A 277 11.09 -1.62 17.87
CA PHE A 277 11.09 -0.81 16.65
C PHE A 277 10.75 0.66 16.91
N CYS A 278 10.02 0.98 17.98
CA CYS A 278 9.42 2.30 18.21
C CYS A 278 9.72 2.87 19.61
N GLU A 279 10.83 2.45 20.25
CA GLU A 279 11.22 2.86 21.60
C GLU A 279 11.39 4.38 21.73
N ASP A 280 11.96 5.01 20.69
CA ASP A 280 12.21 6.45 20.61
C ASP A 280 10.91 7.27 20.60
N ILE A 281 9.84 6.74 20.04
CA ILE A 281 8.52 7.38 20.00
C ILE A 281 7.84 7.29 21.37
N VAL A 282 7.89 6.12 22.01
CA VAL A 282 7.29 5.90 23.33
C VAL A 282 8.01 6.71 24.41
N THR A 283 9.34 6.79 24.37
CA THR A 283 10.13 7.57 25.35
C THR A 283 9.89 9.08 25.25
N GLN A 284 9.40 9.57 24.12
CA GLN A 284 8.99 10.96 23.93
C GLN A 284 7.56 11.25 24.43
N GLY A 285 6.85 10.23 24.92
CA GLY A 285 5.46 10.36 25.39
C GLY A 285 4.45 10.54 24.25
N ASN A 286 4.83 10.20 23.01
CA ASN A 286 3.96 10.33 21.84
C ASN A 286 3.30 8.97 21.55
N THR A 287 2.05 8.77 22.00
CA THR A 287 1.29 7.54 21.72
C THR A 287 0.76 7.49 20.28
N GLU A 288 0.43 8.64 19.69
CA GLU A 288 -0.09 8.77 18.32
C GLU A 288 0.89 8.21 17.26
N GLY A 289 2.21 8.37 17.48
CA GLY A 289 3.23 7.94 16.52
C GLY A 289 3.52 6.43 16.49
N VAL A 290 3.00 5.66 17.46
CA VAL A 290 3.38 4.25 17.62
C VAL A 290 2.77 3.37 16.52
N LEU A 291 1.50 3.56 16.17
CA LEU A 291 0.84 2.79 15.11
C LEU A 291 1.47 3.03 13.73
N PRO A 292 1.71 4.28 13.28
CA PRO A 292 2.44 4.53 12.04
C PRO A 292 3.82 3.84 11.99
N CYS A 293 4.55 3.86 13.11
CA CYS A 293 5.84 3.18 13.21
C CYS A 293 5.73 1.66 13.10
N LEU A 294 4.79 1.05 13.83
CA LEU A 294 4.52 -0.39 13.73
C LEU A 294 4.12 -0.79 12.31
N VAL A 295 3.28 -0.01 11.63
CA VAL A 295 2.89 -0.23 10.23
C VAL A 295 4.09 -0.12 9.30
N GLU A 296 5.00 0.84 9.50
CA GLU A 296 6.22 0.95 8.68
C GLU A 296 7.11 -0.29 8.82
N HIS A 297 7.25 -0.79 10.06
CA HIS A 297 8.11 -1.92 10.40
C HIS A 297 7.42 -3.29 10.33
N LYS A 298 6.11 -3.36 10.03
CA LYS A 298 5.33 -4.62 10.01
C LYS A 298 5.91 -5.72 9.12
N ASN A 299 6.64 -5.32 8.09
CA ASN A 299 7.25 -6.23 7.11
C ASN A 299 8.77 -6.40 7.29
N ASP A 300 9.36 -5.82 8.34
CA ASP A 300 10.79 -5.87 8.60
C ASP A 300 11.18 -7.15 9.37
N GLN A 301 12.47 -7.53 9.26
CA GLN A 301 12.96 -8.77 9.86
C GLN A 301 12.86 -8.73 11.39
N GLY A 302 12.16 -9.71 11.95
CA GLY A 302 11.98 -9.86 13.38
C GLY A 302 10.76 -9.13 13.95
N MET A 303 9.82 -8.72 13.10
CA MET A 303 8.43 -8.51 13.49
C MET A 303 7.81 -9.86 13.90
N ASP A 304 7.07 -9.89 15.01
CA ASP A 304 6.37 -11.08 15.49
C ASP A 304 5.09 -11.35 14.69
N GLU A 305 4.75 -12.62 14.47
CA GLU A 305 3.56 -13.01 13.70
C GLU A 305 2.25 -12.58 14.37
N LYS A 306 2.18 -12.54 15.71
CA LYS A 306 0.98 -12.08 16.43
C LYS A 306 0.80 -10.58 16.22
N CYS A 307 1.86 -9.80 16.38
CA CYS A 307 1.81 -8.36 16.14
C CYS A 307 1.52 -8.04 14.68
N TYR A 308 2.15 -8.75 13.73
CA TYR A 308 1.87 -8.62 12.31
C TYR A 308 0.39 -8.85 11.99
N THR A 309 -0.19 -9.92 12.53
CA THR A 309 -1.60 -10.25 12.31
C THR A 309 -2.52 -9.18 12.90
N ALA A 310 -2.25 -8.73 14.13
CA ALA A 310 -3.01 -7.67 14.79
C ALA A 310 -2.95 -6.34 14.01
N ILE A 311 -1.78 -5.93 13.54
CA ILE A 311 -1.63 -4.73 12.69
C ILE A 311 -2.44 -4.86 11.40
N ASN A 312 -2.40 -6.01 10.72
CA ASN A 312 -3.19 -6.18 9.49
C ASN A 312 -4.69 -6.20 9.74
N HIS A 313 -5.14 -6.82 10.85
CA HIS A 313 -6.54 -6.76 11.24
C HIS A 313 -6.97 -5.31 11.50
N TRP A 314 -6.20 -4.55 12.27
CA TRP A 314 -6.45 -3.13 12.52
C TRP A 314 -6.53 -2.33 11.21
N GLN A 315 -5.60 -2.52 10.27
CA GLN A 315 -5.66 -1.87 8.95
C GLN A 315 -6.87 -2.30 8.13
N LEU A 316 -7.35 -3.55 8.25
CA LEU A 316 -8.58 -4.00 7.57
C LEU A 316 -9.80 -3.29 8.14
N VAL A 317 -9.88 -3.16 9.47
CA VAL A 317 -10.97 -2.45 10.15
C VAL A 317 -10.96 -0.98 9.74
N GLU A 318 -9.80 -0.31 9.82
CA GLU A 318 -9.62 1.11 9.47
C GLU A 318 -10.08 1.42 8.02
N MET A 319 -9.95 0.47 7.10
CA MET A 319 -10.31 0.67 5.69
C MET A 319 -11.82 0.59 5.41
N LYS A 320 -12.64 0.09 6.34
CA LYS A 320 -14.10 -0.02 6.16
C LYS A 320 -14.80 1.34 6.21
N ASP A 321 -14.37 2.24 7.10
CA ASP A 321 -14.96 3.58 7.24
C ASP A 321 -13.86 4.66 7.34
N PHE A 322 -14.08 5.81 6.69
CA PHE A 322 -13.15 6.93 6.76
C PHE A 322 -13.15 7.62 8.11
N HIS A 323 -14.18 7.41 8.93
CA HIS A 323 -14.23 7.96 10.28
C HIS A 323 -13.17 7.35 11.20
N PHE A 324 -12.72 6.12 10.94
CA PHE A 324 -11.76 5.39 11.79
C PHE A 324 -10.34 5.94 11.67
N SER A 325 -10.00 6.55 10.54
CA SER A 325 -8.67 7.13 10.33
C SER A 325 -8.66 8.59 10.75
N HIS A 326 -8.33 8.86 12.01
CA HIS A 326 -8.31 10.23 12.55
C HIS A 326 -7.44 11.17 11.70
N GLU A 327 -6.24 10.73 11.31
CA GLU A 327 -5.33 11.56 10.51
C GLU A 327 -5.89 11.87 9.12
N PHE A 328 -6.40 10.86 8.41
CA PHE A 328 -6.98 11.03 7.07
C PHE A 328 -8.24 11.89 7.14
N LYS A 329 -9.13 11.62 8.10
CA LYS A 329 -10.34 12.41 8.35
C LYS A 329 -9.97 13.87 8.60
N ARG A 330 -9.03 14.15 9.52
CA ARG A 330 -8.57 15.51 9.84
C ARG A 330 -7.99 16.21 8.61
N ALA A 331 -7.13 15.53 7.85
CA ALA A 331 -6.47 16.12 6.69
C ALA A 331 -7.41 16.38 5.50
N CYS A 332 -8.41 15.51 5.28
CA CYS A 332 -9.27 15.54 4.10
C CYS A 332 -10.71 16.03 4.36
N LYS A 333 -11.11 16.34 5.60
CA LYS A 333 -12.48 16.72 5.98
C LYS A 333 -13.10 17.81 5.09
N ASP A 334 -12.36 18.90 4.88
CA ASP A 334 -12.87 20.04 4.13
C ASP A 334 -12.95 19.76 2.63
N ASP A 335 -11.96 19.04 2.10
CA ASP A 335 -11.91 18.65 0.70
C ASP A 335 -13.02 17.63 0.37
N ALA A 336 -13.25 16.67 1.27
CA ALA A 336 -14.34 15.70 1.18
C ALA A 336 -15.71 16.40 1.11
N ARG A 337 -15.97 17.34 2.03
CA ARG A 337 -17.23 18.11 2.07
C ARG A 337 -17.46 18.98 0.84
N LYS A 338 -16.39 19.54 0.26
CA LYS A 338 -16.48 20.39 -0.92
C LYS A 338 -16.64 19.59 -2.21
N HIS A 339 -15.90 18.50 -2.37
CA HIS A 339 -15.70 17.83 -3.66
C HIS A 339 -16.30 16.43 -3.77
N CYS A 340 -16.57 15.75 -2.65
CA CYS A 340 -16.92 14.32 -2.61
C CYS A 340 -18.10 14.03 -1.67
N LYS A 341 -19.22 14.75 -1.83
CA LYS A 341 -20.40 14.65 -0.95
C LYS A 341 -21.14 13.30 -0.99
N GLU A 342 -20.94 12.52 -2.05
CA GLU A 342 -21.63 11.25 -2.28
C GLU A 342 -20.86 10.02 -1.76
N ALA A 343 -19.62 10.22 -1.28
CA ALA A 343 -18.79 9.13 -0.76
C ALA A 343 -19.36 8.58 0.56
N LYS A 344 -19.52 7.26 0.65
CA LYS A 344 -20.08 6.56 1.82
C LYS A 344 -19.06 5.79 2.65
N SER A 345 -17.88 5.51 2.08
CA SER A 345 -16.80 4.75 2.70
C SER A 345 -15.45 5.45 2.52
N LYS A 346 -14.41 5.01 3.25
CA LYS A 346 -13.02 5.45 3.05
C LYS A 346 -12.57 5.23 1.62
N HIS A 347 -12.80 4.03 1.10
CA HIS A 347 -12.45 3.71 -0.27
C HIS A 347 -13.14 4.61 -1.30
N ASP A 348 -14.45 4.86 -1.17
CA ASP A 348 -15.17 5.75 -2.10
C ASP A 348 -14.61 7.18 -2.07
N LEU A 349 -14.28 7.68 -0.88
CA LEU A 349 -13.71 8.99 -0.70
C LEU A 349 -12.31 9.08 -1.30
N VAL A 350 -11.48 8.06 -1.05
CA VAL A 350 -10.13 7.92 -1.61
C VAL A 350 -10.18 7.89 -3.14
N VAL A 351 -11.10 7.11 -3.73
CA VAL A 351 -11.32 7.06 -5.19
C VAL A 351 -11.80 8.40 -5.75
N CYS A 352 -12.69 9.10 -5.05
CA CYS A 352 -13.20 10.41 -5.48
C CYS A 352 -12.09 11.48 -5.46
N LEU A 353 -11.37 11.60 -4.35
CA LEU A 353 -10.29 12.58 -4.17
C LEU A 353 -9.11 12.29 -5.11
N SER A 354 -8.73 11.02 -5.26
CA SER A 354 -7.64 10.63 -6.17
C SER A 354 -7.99 10.96 -7.61
N LYS A 355 -9.25 10.73 -8.01
CA LYS A 355 -9.73 11.13 -9.34
C LYS A 355 -9.65 12.64 -9.55
N LYS A 356 -10.03 13.45 -8.57
CA LYS A 356 -9.91 14.92 -8.67
C LYS A 356 -8.47 15.37 -8.85
N ILE A 357 -7.54 14.76 -8.14
CA ILE A 357 -6.11 15.07 -8.27
C ILE A 357 -5.62 14.67 -9.67
N ARG A 358 -5.89 13.43 -10.10
CA ARG A 358 -5.49 12.94 -11.43
C ARG A 358 -6.07 13.80 -12.56
N ASP A 359 -7.36 14.14 -12.49
CA ASP A 359 -8.01 14.96 -13.51
C ASP A 359 -7.35 16.35 -13.61
N ALA A 360 -6.95 16.95 -12.48
CA ALA A 360 -6.20 18.21 -12.46
C ALA A 360 -4.78 18.07 -13.04
N VAL A 361 -4.05 16.98 -12.70
CA VAL A 361 -2.72 16.69 -13.29
C VAL A 361 -2.81 16.55 -14.81
N ILE A 362 -3.79 15.77 -15.30
CA ILE A 362 -3.97 15.53 -16.74
C ILE A 362 -4.38 16.80 -17.48
N GLY A 363 -5.19 17.65 -16.82
CA GLY A 363 -5.65 18.94 -17.36
C GLY A 363 -4.61 20.06 -17.32
N GLU A 364 -3.45 19.86 -16.68
CA GLU A 364 -2.51 20.92 -16.32
C GLU A 364 -3.19 22.07 -15.52
N GLU A 365 -4.17 21.72 -14.68
CA GLU A 365 -4.92 22.66 -13.84
C GLU A 365 -4.35 22.68 -12.40
N GLU A 366 -4.56 23.79 -11.67
CA GLU A 366 -4.20 23.84 -10.26
C GLU A 366 -4.98 22.81 -9.43
N HIS A 367 -4.32 22.17 -8.47
CA HIS A 367 -4.97 21.21 -7.60
C HIS A 367 -6.03 21.87 -6.73
N VAL A 368 -7.26 21.38 -6.87
CA VAL A 368 -8.39 21.84 -6.05
C VAL A 368 -8.37 21.20 -4.64
N ILE A 369 -7.63 20.11 -4.47
CA ILE A 369 -7.48 19.38 -3.20
C ILE A 369 -6.26 19.90 -2.44
N SER A 370 -6.38 20.11 -1.13
CA SER A 370 -5.31 20.65 -0.28
C SER A 370 -4.06 19.76 -0.22
N ASP A 371 -2.88 20.36 -0.09
CA ASP A 371 -1.59 19.66 0.00
C ASP A 371 -1.56 18.63 1.14
N THR A 372 -2.18 18.96 2.28
CA THR A 372 -2.32 18.09 3.44
C THR A 372 -3.14 16.86 3.10
N CYS A 373 -4.31 17.02 2.47
CA CYS A 373 -5.13 15.89 2.07
C CYS A 373 -4.43 15.04 1.00
N ARG A 374 -3.74 15.65 0.03
CA ARG A 374 -2.99 14.91 -1.00
C ARG A 374 -1.91 14.01 -0.40
N LYS A 375 -1.20 14.45 0.65
CA LYS A 375 -0.20 13.63 1.35
C LYS A 375 -0.81 12.42 2.03
N HIS A 376 -1.88 12.59 2.81
CA HIS A 376 -2.54 11.45 3.47
C HIS A 376 -3.21 10.51 2.47
N LEU A 377 -3.82 11.04 1.41
CA LEU A 377 -4.39 10.21 0.35
C LEU A 377 -3.36 9.30 -0.33
N LYS A 378 -2.12 9.78 -0.48
CA LYS A 378 -1.02 8.97 -0.99
C LYS A 378 -0.65 7.82 -0.05
N ILE A 379 -0.68 8.06 1.27
CA ILE A 379 -0.47 7.02 2.28
C ILE A 379 -1.57 5.95 2.16
N GLU A 380 -2.83 6.35 2.06
CA GLU A 380 -3.96 5.42 1.85
C GLU A 380 -3.80 4.58 0.58
N LYS A 381 -3.44 5.22 -0.54
CA LYS A 381 -3.22 4.53 -1.81
C LYS A 381 -2.03 3.58 -1.79
N GLU A 382 -1.03 3.90 -0.98
CA GLU A 382 0.08 3.00 -0.76
C GLU A 382 -0.34 1.78 0.07
N VAL A 383 -1.13 1.96 1.14
CA VAL A 383 -1.66 0.85 1.95
C VAL A 383 -2.47 -0.10 1.05
N GLU A 384 -3.38 0.43 0.23
CA GLU A 384 -4.12 -0.35 -0.79
C GLU A 384 -3.21 -1.08 -1.79
N SER A 385 -1.97 -0.60 -2.02
CA SER A 385 -0.98 -1.19 -2.92
C SER A 385 -0.07 -2.21 -2.25
N GLU A 386 0.04 -2.18 -0.93
CA GLU A 386 0.76 -3.15 -0.12
C GLU A 386 -0.02 -4.46 0.03
N ASN A 387 -1.33 -4.38 0.31
CA ASN A 387 -2.18 -5.57 0.40
C ASN A 387 -3.50 -5.34 -0.34
N VAL A 388 -3.85 -6.29 -1.20
CA VAL A 388 -5.10 -6.22 -1.98
C VAL A 388 -6.33 -6.32 -1.10
N GLU A 389 -6.22 -6.88 0.11
CA GLU A 389 -7.34 -6.98 1.06
C GLU A 389 -7.83 -5.61 1.54
N PHE A 390 -6.95 -4.60 1.51
CA PHE A 390 -7.29 -3.22 1.84
C PHE A 390 -8.00 -2.49 0.67
N ASP A 391 -8.09 -3.09 -0.52
CA ASP A 391 -8.88 -2.57 -1.64
C ASP A 391 -10.13 -3.44 -1.85
N PRO A 392 -11.31 -3.04 -1.33
CA PRO A 392 -12.53 -3.83 -1.42
C PRO A 392 -12.98 -4.05 -2.88
N VAL A 393 -12.74 -3.09 -3.77
CA VAL A 393 -13.09 -3.23 -5.20
C VAL A 393 -12.20 -4.27 -5.87
N MET A 394 -10.91 -4.26 -5.56
CA MET A 394 -9.98 -5.28 -6.04
C MET A 394 -10.36 -6.66 -5.51
N MET A 395 -10.62 -6.80 -4.20
CA MET A 395 -11.02 -8.07 -3.60
C MET A 395 -12.27 -8.63 -4.26
N VAL A 396 -13.35 -7.86 -4.37
CA VAL A 396 -14.61 -8.33 -4.97
C VAL A 396 -14.41 -8.74 -6.42
N LYS A 397 -13.70 -7.95 -7.23
CA LYS A 397 -13.54 -8.22 -8.66
C LYS A 397 -12.51 -9.30 -8.98
N CYS A 398 -11.53 -9.52 -8.11
CA CYS A 398 -10.45 -10.48 -8.32
C CYS A 398 -10.55 -11.75 -7.46
N MET A 399 -11.50 -11.87 -6.52
CA MET A 399 -11.59 -13.00 -5.58
C MET A 399 -11.50 -14.37 -6.26
N ALA A 400 -12.26 -14.58 -7.33
CA ALA A 400 -12.26 -15.85 -8.06
C ALA A 400 -10.91 -16.13 -8.75
N ASP A 401 -10.27 -15.10 -9.29
CA ASP A 401 -8.96 -15.21 -9.93
C ASP A 401 -7.84 -15.42 -8.89
N ILE A 402 -7.93 -14.79 -7.72
CA ILE A 402 -7.02 -15.02 -6.59
C ILE A 402 -7.08 -16.49 -6.16
N ALA A 403 -8.28 -17.01 -5.91
CA ALA A 403 -8.48 -18.41 -5.50
C ALA A 403 -8.01 -19.41 -6.57
N LYS A 404 -8.13 -19.06 -7.85
CA LYS A 404 -7.74 -19.95 -8.96
C LYS A 404 -6.25 -19.89 -9.29
N LEU A 405 -5.68 -18.69 -9.38
CA LEU A 405 -4.36 -18.45 -9.96
C LEU A 405 -3.28 -18.16 -8.91
N CYS A 406 -3.66 -17.63 -7.74
CA CYS A 406 -2.75 -17.13 -6.71
C CYS A 406 -2.96 -17.76 -5.33
N HIS A 407 -3.59 -18.94 -5.25
CA HIS A 407 -3.92 -19.61 -3.98
C HIS A 407 -2.73 -19.93 -3.06
N GLN A 408 -1.51 -20.03 -3.59
CA GLN A 408 -0.28 -20.28 -2.81
C GLN A 408 0.44 -18.99 -2.40
N VAL A 409 -0.09 -17.83 -2.77
CA VAL A 409 0.53 -16.54 -2.53
C VAL A 409 -0.06 -15.95 -1.26
N THR A 410 0.80 -15.56 -0.32
CA THR A 410 0.36 -14.85 0.88
C THR A 410 -0.05 -13.43 0.55
N PHE A 411 -0.99 -12.88 1.31
CA PHE A 411 -1.32 -11.46 1.31
C PHE A 411 -0.15 -10.60 1.83
N GLY A 412 -0.24 -9.29 1.62
CA GLY A 412 0.80 -8.31 1.99
C GLY A 412 2.03 -8.25 1.07
N GLN A 413 2.88 -7.25 1.32
CA GLN A 413 4.13 -6.96 0.58
C GLN A 413 3.97 -6.86 -0.96
N ALA A 414 2.77 -6.49 -1.41
CA ALA A 414 2.30 -6.49 -2.80
C ALA A 414 2.41 -7.85 -3.52
N LYS A 415 2.59 -8.96 -2.80
CA LYS A 415 2.81 -10.30 -3.40
C LYS A 415 1.60 -10.74 -4.22
N MET A 416 0.41 -10.59 -3.66
CA MET A 416 -0.85 -10.94 -4.32
C MET A 416 -1.07 -10.10 -5.58
N LEU A 417 -0.86 -8.78 -5.47
CA LEU A 417 -0.96 -7.85 -6.60
C LEU A 417 0.03 -8.19 -7.72
N GLU A 418 1.28 -8.52 -7.38
CA GLU A 418 2.28 -8.97 -8.36
C GLU A 418 1.89 -10.30 -9.02
N CYS A 419 1.29 -11.24 -8.28
CA CYS A 419 0.78 -12.50 -8.85
C CYS A 419 -0.32 -12.25 -9.87
N LEU A 420 -1.28 -11.37 -9.56
CA LEU A 420 -2.35 -10.98 -10.48
C LEU A 420 -1.77 -10.31 -11.74
N LYS A 421 -0.83 -9.38 -11.59
CA LYS A 421 -0.14 -8.73 -12.72
C LYS A 421 0.64 -9.73 -13.59
N ASP A 422 1.30 -10.70 -12.98
CA ASP A 422 2.07 -11.73 -13.71
C ASP A 422 1.14 -12.72 -14.45
N ASN A 423 -0.10 -12.91 -14.00
CA ASN A 423 -1.12 -13.77 -14.64
C ASN A 423 -2.18 -13.02 -15.46
N ARG A 424 -1.91 -11.76 -15.86
CA ARG A 424 -2.87 -10.85 -16.50
C ARG A 424 -3.68 -11.44 -17.67
N GLU A 425 -3.08 -12.30 -18.49
CA GLU A 425 -3.76 -12.91 -19.65
C GLU A 425 -4.82 -13.96 -19.25
N GLN A 426 -4.73 -14.52 -18.04
CA GLN A 426 -5.64 -15.55 -17.51
C GLN A 426 -6.72 -14.98 -16.58
N LEU A 427 -6.62 -13.69 -16.22
CA LEU A 427 -7.59 -13.01 -15.38
C LEU A 427 -8.93 -12.86 -16.10
N SER A 428 -10.01 -12.91 -15.31
CA SER A 428 -11.34 -12.48 -15.73
C SER A 428 -11.33 -11.03 -16.22
N ASP A 429 -12.29 -10.65 -17.06
CA ASP A 429 -12.35 -9.30 -17.63
C ASP A 429 -12.45 -8.21 -16.55
N GLN A 430 -13.21 -8.47 -15.48
CA GLN A 430 -13.41 -7.54 -14.36
C GLN A 430 -12.14 -7.37 -13.53
N CYS A 431 -11.45 -8.46 -13.19
CA CYS A 431 -10.19 -8.38 -12.46
C CYS A 431 -9.10 -7.75 -13.33
N ARG A 432 -9.01 -8.13 -14.61
CA ARG A 432 -8.03 -7.61 -15.56
C ARG A 432 -8.15 -6.10 -15.75
N GLU A 433 -9.37 -5.56 -15.83
CA GLU A 433 -9.59 -4.11 -15.89
C GLU A 433 -9.14 -3.41 -14.60
N THR A 434 -9.44 -4.00 -13.44
CA THR A 434 -9.12 -3.41 -12.12
C THR A 434 -7.62 -3.41 -11.86
N VAL A 435 -6.94 -4.53 -12.13
CA VAL A 435 -5.48 -4.63 -12.09
C VAL A 435 -4.85 -3.64 -13.06
N PHE A 436 -5.40 -3.49 -14.27
CA PHE A 436 -4.89 -2.53 -15.23
C PHE A 436 -5.00 -1.07 -14.76
N LYS A 437 -6.13 -0.69 -14.15
CA LYS A 437 -6.30 0.66 -13.57
C LYS A 437 -5.27 0.91 -12.47
N ARG A 438 -5.00 -0.10 -11.63
CA ARG A 438 -3.94 0.02 -10.62
C ARG A 438 -2.56 0.19 -11.26
N GLU A 439 -2.24 -0.58 -12.29
CA GLU A 439 -0.98 -0.40 -13.03
C GLU A 439 -0.89 1.01 -13.65
N GLU A 440 -1.97 1.53 -14.23
CA GLU A 440 -2.02 2.88 -14.81
C GLU A 440 -1.70 3.95 -13.73
N GLU A 441 -2.32 3.86 -12.55
CA GLU A 441 -2.04 4.76 -11.42
C GLU A 441 -0.59 4.66 -10.92
N GLU A 442 -0.03 3.44 -10.82
CA GLU A 442 1.37 3.21 -10.43
C GLU A 442 2.39 3.75 -11.45
N PHE A 443 2.06 3.76 -12.75
CA PHE A 443 2.95 4.34 -13.77
C PHE A 443 2.84 5.87 -13.83
N GLU A 444 1.67 6.44 -13.53
CA GLU A 444 1.50 7.89 -13.36
C GLU A 444 2.24 8.41 -12.12
N ASP A 445 2.13 7.70 -10.99
CA ASP A 445 2.86 7.98 -9.75
C ASP A 445 3.61 6.73 -9.23
N PRO A 446 4.90 6.57 -9.61
CA PRO A 446 5.74 5.47 -9.18
C PRO A 446 5.93 5.33 -7.66
N GLU A 447 5.57 6.33 -6.86
CA GLU A 447 5.61 6.23 -5.40
C GLU A 447 4.45 5.41 -4.84
N LEU A 448 3.37 5.21 -5.59
CA LEU A 448 2.24 4.33 -5.23
C LEU A 448 2.57 2.85 -5.43
N ASP A 449 3.56 2.52 -6.26
CA ASP A 449 4.02 1.14 -6.45
C ASP A 449 4.82 0.67 -5.22
N TYR A 450 4.09 0.13 -4.24
CA TYR A 450 4.67 -0.38 -2.99
C TYR A 450 5.86 -1.31 -3.24
N LYS A 451 5.75 -2.20 -4.24
CA LYS A 451 6.81 -3.18 -4.54
C LYS A 451 8.07 -2.49 -5.05
N LEU A 452 7.93 -1.52 -5.96
CA LEU A 452 9.04 -0.71 -6.44
C LEU A 452 9.65 0.10 -5.31
N ARG A 453 8.84 0.88 -4.57
CA ARG A 453 9.31 1.76 -3.51
C ARG A 453 10.01 1.02 -2.37
N LYS A 454 9.43 -0.07 -1.85
CA LYS A 454 10.03 -0.85 -0.76
C LYS A 454 11.29 -1.58 -1.23
N THR A 455 11.27 -2.22 -2.41
CA THR A 455 12.44 -2.98 -2.92
C THR A 455 13.59 -2.05 -3.31
N CYS A 456 13.28 -0.87 -3.87
CA CYS A 456 14.27 0.10 -4.32
C CYS A 456 14.59 1.19 -3.29
N ARG A 457 14.06 1.14 -2.05
CA ARG A 457 14.16 2.23 -1.04
C ARG A 457 15.57 2.81 -0.92
N LYS A 458 16.59 1.95 -0.79
CA LYS A 458 18.00 2.36 -0.70
C LYS A 458 18.52 3.00 -1.99
N MET A 459 18.12 2.47 -3.14
CA MET A 459 18.54 2.95 -4.45
C MET A 459 17.88 4.28 -4.80
N ILE A 460 16.63 4.46 -4.39
CA ILE A 460 15.91 5.73 -4.49
C ILE A 460 16.68 6.80 -3.70
N LYS A 461 17.02 6.53 -2.44
CA LYS A 461 17.81 7.46 -1.62
C LYS A 461 19.22 7.74 -2.19
N LEU A 462 19.85 6.74 -2.81
CA LEU A 462 21.20 6.89 -3.36
C LEU A 462 21.25 7.68 -4.67
N PHE A 463 20.29 7.43 -5.57
CA PHE A 463 20.33 7.97 -6.94
C PHE A 463 19.27 9.02 -7.24
N CYS A 464 18.17 9.06 -6.48
CA CYS A 464 16.93 9.75 -6.83
C CYS A 464 16.28 10.46 -5.61
N ASP A 465 17.07 10.98 -4.67
CA ASP A 465 16.54 11.59 -3.43
C ASP A 465 15.71 12.87 -3.70
N ASP A 466 16.09 13.64 -4.72
CA ASP A 466 15.51 14.96 -5.04
C ASP A 466 14.71 15.00 -6.36
N VAL A 467 14.17 13.87 -6.81
CA VAL A 467 13.38 13.82 -8.06
C VAL A 467 11.89 14.00 -7.81
N GLN A 468 11.17 14.57 -8.78
CA GLN A 468 9.71 14.61 -8.70
C GLN A 468 9.13 13.18 -8.72
N PRO A 469 8.00 12.93 -8.04
CA PRO A 469 7.36 11.61 -7.98
C PRO A 469 7.21 10.95 -9.36
N SER A 470 6.69 11.70 -10.33
CA SER A 470 6.46 11.25 -11.71
C SER A 470 7.74 10.93 -12.49
N GLU A 471 8.89 11.42 -12.04
CA GLU A 471 10.20 11.18 -12.66
C GLU A 471 10.98 10.05 -11.99
N LEU A 472 10.53 9.55 -10.83
CA LEU A 472 11.22 8.54 -10.02
C LEU A 472 11.59 7.30 -10.82
N PHE A 473 10.63 6.73 -11.56
CA PHE A 473 10.89 5.54 -12.37
C PHE A 473 11.91 5.82 -13.49
N SER A 474 11.86 7.01 -14.10
CA SER A 474 12.83 7.40 -15.14
C SER A 474 14.25 7.55 -14.59
N CYS A 475 14.40 8.06 -13.36
CA CYS A 475 15.67 8.13 -12.65
C CYS A 475 16.23 6.73 -12.36
N LEU A 476 15.42 5.83 -11.80
CA LEU A 476 15.80 4.44 -11.56
C LEU A 476 16.19 3.71 -12.85
N LYS A 477 15.47 3.92 -13.96
CA LYS A 477 15.83 3.38 -15.29
C LYS A 477 17.22 3.83 -15.74
N LYS A 478 17.56 5.11 -15.54
CA LYS A 478 18.87 5.68 -15.93
C LYS A 478 20.02 5.04 -15.16
N HIS A 479 19.84 4.82 -13.86
CA HIS A 479 20.86 4.25 -12.97
C HIS A 479 20.81 2.71 -12.86
N LYS A 480 19.91 2.05 -13.60
CA LYS A 480 19.67 0.59 -13.54
C LYS A 480 20.94 -0.26 -13.67
N ASN A 481 21.90 0.17 -14.50
CA ASN A 481 23.11 -0.59 -14.80
C ASN A 481 24.34 -0.15 -13.99
N GLU A 482 24.17 0.77 -13.02
CA GLU A 482 25.26 1.19 -12.14
C GLU A 482 25.70 0.04 -11.21
N PRO A 483 27.00 -0.10 -10.90
CA PRO A 483 27.51 -1.18 -10.04
C PRO A 483 26.86 -1.23 -8.65
N GLU A 484 26.52 -0.07 -8.09
CA GLU A 484 25.91 0.07 -6.77
C GLU A 484 24.41 -0.26 -6.77
N MET A 485 23.79 -0.48 -7.94
CA MET A 485 22.37 -0.82 -8.05
C MET A 485 22.10 -2.25 -7.57
N GLU A 486 21.24 -2.42 -6.57
CA GLU A 486 20.85 -3.73 -6.02
C GLU A 486 20.10 -4.59 -7.06
N ARG A 487 20.48 -5.88 -7.18
CA ARG A 487 19.86 -6.82 -8.13
C ARG A 487 18.35 -6.95 -7.97
N SER A 488 17.86 -6.98 -6.73
CA SER A 488 16.42 -7.00 -6.42
C SER A 488 15.68 -5.79 -7.01
N CYS A 489 16.27 -4.59 -6.92
CA CYS A 489 15.73 -3.39 -7.53
C CYS A 489 15.84 -3.42 -9.07
N GLN A 490 16.96 -3.89 -9.63
CA GLN A 490 17.12 -4.09 -11.08
C GLN A 490 16.04 -5.00 -11.67
N ASP A 491 15.69 -6.08 -10.96
CA ASP A 491 14.66 -7.02 -11.38
C ASP A 491 13.27 -6.36 -11.40
N VAL A 492 12.93 -5.58 -10.37
CA VAL A 492 11.67 -4.83 -10.34
C VAL A 492 11.62 -3.79 -11.46
N ILE A 493 12.68 -2.98 -11.64
CA ILE A 493 12.77 -2.00 -12.74
C ILE A 493 12.58 -2.70 -14.09
N THR A 494 13.23 -3.85 -14.30
CA THR A 494 13.09 -4.64 -15.54
C THR A 494 11.65 -5.11 -15.74
N LYS A 495 11.01 -5.66 -14.70
CA LYS A 495 9.60 -6.09 -14.77
C LYS A 495 8.69 -4.91 -15.15
N ARG A 496 8.90 -3.73 -14.55
CA ARG A 496 8.13 -2.52 -14.87
C ARG A 496 8.39 -2.03 -16.29
N GLN A 497 9.63 -2.02 -16.76
CA GLN A 497 9.93 -1.67 -18.16
C GLN A 497 9.23 -2.61 -19.15
N ILE A 498 9.20 -3.92 -18.88
CA ILE A 498 8.49 -4.90 -19.73
C ILE A 498 6.97 -4.64 -19.72
N ARG A 499 6.39 -4.26 -18.57
CA ARG A 499 4.96 -3.93 -18.49
C ARG A 499 4.64 -2.62 -19.22
N GLN A 500 5.48 -1.59 -19.06
CA GLN A 500 5.40 -0.31 -19.74
C GLN A 500 5.31 -0.47 -21.27
N THR A 501 6.07 -1.39 -21.87
CA THR A 501 6.06 -1.56 -23.34
C THR A 501 4.79 -2.23 -23.88
N LYS A 502 3.96 -2.84 -23.02
CA LYS A 502 2.76 -3.58 -23.44
C LYS A 502 1.56 -2.68 -23.75
N ASP A 503 1.44 -1.48 -23.21
CA ASP A 503 0.30 -0.59 -23.48
C ASP A 503 0.74 0.87 -23.37
N VAL A 504 0.34 1.71 -24.32
CA VAL A 504 0.72 3.14 -24.35
C VAL A 504 0.30 3.90 -23.08
N ARG A 505 -0.76 3.44 -22.40
CA ARG A 505 -1.24 4.06 -21.16
C ARG A 505 -0.33 3.80 -19.96
N LEU A 506 0.48 2.74 -20.02
CA LEU A 506 1.49 2.43 -19.00
C LEU A 506 2.82 3.19 -19.27
N ASP A 507 2.85 4.05 -20.29
CA ASP A 507 3.97 4.90 -20.61
C ASP A 507 3.52 6.38 -20.68
N PRO A 508 3.46 7.09 -19.54
CA PRO A 508 3.07 8.49 -19.51
C PRO A 508 3.97 9.39 -20.38
N GLN A 509 5.26 9.06 -20.50
CA GLN A 509 6.19 9.83 -21.34
C GLN A 509 5.88 9.65 -22.82
N LEU A 510 5.58 8.42 -23.27
CA LEU A 510 5.10 8.18 -24.64
C LEU A 510 3.79 8.93 -24.91
N GLY A 511 2.84 8.86 -23.97
CA GLY A 511 1.57 9.58 -24.03
C GLY A 511 1.76 11.09 -24.14
N LYS A 512 2.77 11.65 -23.47
CA LYS A 512 3.13 13.07 -23.49
C LYS A 512 3.82 13.48 -24.79
N PHE A 513 4.98 12.89 -25.10
CA PHE A 513 5.83 13.30 -26.23
C PHE A 513 5.26 12.89 -27.60
N CYS A 514 4.46 11.82 -27.68
CA CYS A 514 3.86 11.35 -28.92
C CYS A 514 2.36 11.64 -29.04
N LYS A 515 1.76 12.47 -28.16
CA LYS A 515 0.31 12.75 -28.13
C LYS A 515 -0.26 13.12 -29.51
N LEU A 516 0.38 14.07 -30.20
CA LEU A 516 -0.05 14.57 -31.50
C LEU A 516 0.13 13.52 -32.60
N ASP A 517 1.26 12.82 -32.61
CA ASP A 517 1.57 11.80 -33.61
C ASP A 517 0.67 10.57 -33.47
N ILE A 518 0.34 10.16 -32.25
CA ILE A 518 -0.64 9.10 -31.97
C ILE A 518 -2.01 9.51 -32.52
N GLY A 519 -2.46 10.73 -32.24
CA GLY A 519 -3.73 11.25 -32.74
C GLY A 519 -3.78 11.38 -34.27
N LYS A 520 -2.64 11.67 -34.91
CA LYS A 520 -2.53 11.86 -36.36
C LYS A 520 -2.39 10.55 -37.13
N PHE A 521 -1.58 9.62 -36.64
CA PHE A 521 -1.19 8.42 -37.39
C PHE A 521 -1.78 7.12 -36.85
N CYS A 522 -2.14 7.06 -35.55
CA CYS A 522 -2.47 5.82 -34.85
C CYS A 522 -3.83 5.86 -34.13
N LYS A 523 -4.73 6.77 -34.53
CA LYS A 523 -6.03 7.01 -33.86
C LYS A 523 -6.91 5.76 -33.71
N GLU A 524 -6.92 4.90 -34.73
CA GLU A 524 -7.76 3.69 -34.78
C GLU A 524 -7.05 2.42 -34.25
N ILE A 525 -5.79 2.56 -33.82
CA ILE A 525 -4.99 1.43 -33.38
C ILE A 525 -5.32 1.13 -31.90
N PRO A 526 -5.56 -0.15 -31.54
CA PRO A 526 -5.75 -0.53 -30.15
C PRO A 526 -4.55 -0.12 -29.29
N ARG A 527 -4.82 0.38 -28.08
CA ARG A 527 -3.79 0.93 -27.18
C ARG A 527 -2.87 -0.13 -26.55
N GLY A 528 -3.36 -1.37 -26.42
CA GLY A 528 -2.63 -2.49 -25.83
C GLY A 528 -1.78 -3.31 -26.80
N GLU A 529 -1.07 -4.29 -26.24
CA GLU A 529 -0.12 -5.19 -26.92
C GLU A 529 1.03 -4.48 -27.68
N GLY A 530 1.40 -3.26 -27.27
CA GLY A 530 2.46 -2.47 -27.90
C GLY A 530 2.13 -1.99 -29.32
N LYS A 531 0.86 -2.08 -29.76
CA LYS A 531 0.45 -1.78 -31.15
C LYS A 531 0.64 -0.31 -31.54
N ILE A 532 0.52 0.61 -30.58
CA ILE A 532 0.79 2.04 -30.82
C ILE A 532 2.27 2.27 -31.12
N VAL A 533 3.17 1.67 -30.35
CA VAL A 533 4.62 1.73 -30.60
C VAL A 533 4.94 1.13 -31.97
N GLU A 534 4.31 0.02 -32.36
CA GLU A 534 4.47 -0.55 -33.71
C GLU A 534 4.00 0.42 -34.82
N CYS A 535 2.85 1.07 -34.62
CA CYS A 535 2.32 2.06 -35.56
C CYS A 535 3.28 3.25 -35.73
N LEU A 536 3.78 3.79 -34.62
CA LEU A 536 4.75 4.90 -34.62
C LEU A 536 6.07 4.49 -35.29
N LYS A 537 6.57 3.27 -35.04
CA LYS A 537 7.77 2.73 -35.72
C LYS A 537 7.62 2.70 -37.25
N LYS A 538 6.44 2.33 -37.77
CA LYS A 538 6.17 2.34 -39.23
C LYS A 538 6.14 3.75 -39.83
N ARG A 539 5.94 4.77 -39.00
CA ARG A 539 5.88 6.19 -39.41
C ARG A 539 7.05 7.01 -38.89
N TYR A 540 8.13 6.35 -38.45
CA TYR A 540 9.25 6.96 -37.74
C TYR A 540 9.79 8.24 -38.40
N GLU A 541 10.02 8.23 -39.72
CA GLU A 541 10.53 9.40 -40.46
C GLU A 541 9.53 10.57 -40.60
N SER A 542 8.25 10.35 -40.27
CA SER A 542 7.16 11.33 -40.34
C SER A 542 6.69 11.82 -38.96
N LEU A 543 7.32 11.36 -37.88
CA LEU A 543 7.03 11.79 -36.52
C LEU A 543 7.57 13.20 -36.25
N SER A 544 7.00 13.87 -35.25
CA SER A 544 7.58 15.09 -34.66
C SER A 544 8.95 14.80 -34.06
N ASP A 545 9.81 15.81 -33.93
CA ASP A 545 11.16 15.63 -33.39
C ASP A 545 11.14 15.14 -31.92
N GLU A 546 10.18 15.61 -31.10
CA GLU A 546 9.99 15.16 -29.71
C GLU A 546 9.59 13.68 -29.62
N CYS A 547 8.58 13.27 -30.39
CA CYS A 547 8.17 11.87 -30.43
C CYS A 547 9.25 10.98 -31.04
N MET A 548 9.97 11.46 -32.06
CA MET A 548 11.06 10.74 -32.69
C MET A 548 12.21 10.48 -31.70
N ASP A 549 12.63 11.47 -30.91
CA ASP A 549 13.64 11.28 -29.87
C ASP A 549 13.20 10.24 -28.83
N TYR A 550 11.96 10.33 -28.36
CA TYR A 550 11.39 9.37 -27.43
C TYR A 550 11.38 7.94 -28.01
N MET A 551 10.89 7.78 -29.24
CA MET A 551 10.88 6.49 -29.95
C MET A 551 12.29 5.95 -30.18
N THR A 552 13.27 6.82 -30.44
CA THR A 552 14.69 6.44 -30.56
C THR A 552 15.18 5.82 -29.24
N ARG A 553 14.86 6.44 -28.10
CA ARG A 553 15.22 5.91 -26.78
C ARG A 553 14.56 4.55 -26.53
N LEU A 554 13.27 4.41 -26.82
CA LEU A 554 12.57 3.12 -26.70
C LEU A 554 13.19 2.02 -27.57
N MET A 555 13.55 2.34 -28.82
CA MET A 555 14.19 1.39 -29.74
C MET A 555 15.57 0.95 -29.23
N ARG A 556 16.37 1.88 -28.69
CA ARG A 556 17.67 1.58 -28.07
C ARG A 556 17.53 0.75 -26.80
N GLU A 557 16.51 1.00 -25.98
CA GLU A 557 16.20 0.18 -24.79
C GLU A 557 15.81 -1.25 -25.21
N ALA A 558 14.92 -1.39 -26.19
CA ALA A 558 14.52 -2.68 -26.74
C ALA A 558 15.69 -3.49 -27.32
N ALA A 559 16.61 -2.82 -28.03
CA ALA A 559 17.78 -3.49 -28.59
C ALA A 559 18.75 -4.06 -27.52
N ARG A 560 18.69 -3.56 -26.28
CA ARG A 560 19.52 -4.04 -25.15
C ARG A 560 18.83 -5.11 -24.31
N ASP A 561 17.53 -5.31 -24.48
CA ASP A 561 16.76 -6.36 -23.83
C ASP A 561 15.53 -6.69 -24.68
N TYR A 562 15.60 -7.81 -25.40
CA TYR A 562 14.56 -8.23 -26.34
C TYR A 562 13.17 -8.33 -25.70
N ARG A 563 13.08 -8.48 -24.36
CA ARG A 563 11.82 -8.55 -23.62
C ARG A 563 11.05 -7.22 -23.63
N LEU A 564 11.75 -6.12 -23.89
CA LEU A 564 11.16 -4.79 -24.03
C LEU A 564 10.57 -4.55 -25.44
N ASP A 565 10.70 -5.52 -26.36
CA ASP A 565 9.95 -5.56 -27.61
C ASP A 565 8.84 -6.62 -27.50
N PRO A 566 7.58 -6.23 -27.17
CA PRO A 566 6.51 -7.19 -26.89
C PRO A 566 6.24 -8.13 -28.05
N LYS A 567 6.34 -7.62 -29.28
CA LYS A 567 6.01 -8.37 -30.49
C LYS A 567 7.12 -9.36 -30.83
N LEU A 568 8.37 -8.94 -30.77
CA LEU A 568 9.51 -9.85 -30.94
C LEU A 568 9.49 -10.95 -29.88
N SER A 569 9.33 -10.58 -28.60
CA SER A 569 9.29 -11.52 -27.48
C SER A 569 8.19 -12.57 -27.64
N LYS A 570 6.96 -12.14 -27.98
CA LYS A 570 5.80 -13.01 -28.22
C LYS A 570 6.01 -13.90 -29.45
N GLU A 571 6.34 -13.31 -30.59
CA GLU A 571 6.39 -14.05 -31.85
C GLU A 571 7.56 -15.03 -31.92
N CYS A 572 8.70 -14.69 -31.32
CA CYS A 572 9.92 -15.51 -31.33
C CYS A 572 10.12 -16.40 -30.10
N THR A 573 9.14 -16.53 -29.19
CA THR A 573 9.29 -17.30 -27.94
C THR A 573 9.83 -18.74 -28.18
N ALA A 574 9.30 -19.46 -29.18
CA ALA A 574 9.73 -20.82 -29.48
C ALA A 574 11.15 -20.88 -30.07
N ASP A 575 11.47 -19.96 -30.97
CA ASP A 575 12.79 -19.89 -31.62
C ASP A 575 13.89 -19.45 -30.63
N ILE A 576 13.58 -18.55 -29.71
CA ILE A 576 14.50 -18.15 -28.63
C ILE A 576 14.84 -19.34 -27.75
N LYS A 577 13.83 -20.12 -27.31
CA LYS A 577 14.05 -21.34 -26.52
C LYS A 577 14.89 -22.39 -27.27
N LYS A 578 14.72 -22.47 -28.60
CA LYS A 578 15.40 -23.47 -29.43
C LYS A 578 16.84 -23.11 -29.77
N PHE A 579 17.09 -21.85 -30.16
CA PHE A 579 18.38 -21.43 -30.74
C PHE A 579 19.20 -20.56 -29.80
N CYS A 580 18.56 -19.83 -28.88
CA CYS A 580 19.20 -18.80 -28.04
C CYS A 580 19.09 -19.10 -26.55
N ASN A 581 18.94 -20.38 -26.18
CA ASN A 581 18.90 -20.79 -24.78
C ASN A 581 20.25 -20.49 -24.10
N GLY A 582 20.21 -19.90 -22.90
CA GLY A 582 21.40 -19.48 -22.16
C GLY A 582 22.09 -18.21 -22.70
N VAL A 583 21.57 -17.57 -23.74
CA VAL A 583 22.07 -16.28 -24.23
C VAL A 583 21.52 -15.15 -23.34
N PRO A 584 22.36 -14.21 -22.87
CA PRO A 584 21.89 -13.06 -22.12
C PRO A 584 20.84 -12.26 -22.90
N PRO A 585 19.81 -11.67 -22.27
CA PRO A 585 18.75 -10.94 -22.96
C PRO A 585 19.23 -9.86 -23.93
N SER A 586 20.37 -9.22 -23.63
CA SER A 586 21.01 -8.21 -24.48
C SER A 586 21.60 -8.72 -25.79
N ASN A 587 21.84 -10.03 -25.90
CA ASN A 587 22.43 -10.65 -27.08
C ASN A 587 21.45 -11.57 -27.83
N VAL A 588 20.23 -11.79 -27.30
CA VAL A 588 19.22 -12.64 -27.93
C VAL A 588 18.85 -12.15 -29.33
N GLU A 589 18.72 -10.83 -29.53
CA GLU A 589 18.45 -10.29 -30.86
C GLU A 589 19.55 -10.63 -31.87
N ASN A 590 20.82 -10.58 -31.47
CA ASN A 590 21.93 -10.96 -32.35
C ASN A 590 21.91 -12.46 -32.66
N CYS A 591 21.65 -13.30 -31.66
CA CYS A 591 21.50 -14.75 -31.85
C CYS A 591 20.37 -15.08 -32.85
N LEU A 592 19.22 -14.40 -32.75
CA LEU A 592 18.11 -14.56 -33.70
C LEU A 592 18.49 -14.10 -35.12
N LYS A 593 19.22 -12.99 -35.26
CA LYS A 593 19.74 -12.51 -36.56
C LYS A 593 20.65 -13.55 -37.23
N GLU A 594 21.51 -14.23 -36.47
CA GLU A 594 22.39 -15.29 -36.96
C GLU A 594 21.62 -16.55 -37.41
N HIS A 595 20.50 -16.84 -36.75
CA HIS A 595 19.65 -18.00 -37.06
C HIS A 595 18.46 -17.68 -37.99
N LEU A 596 18.41 -16.49 -38.62
CA LEU A 596 17.27 -16.04 -39.44
C LEU A 596 16.86 -17.05 -40.54
N GLY A 597 17.82 -17.80 -41.10
CA GLY A 597 17.56 -18.83 -42.10
C GLY A 597 16.92 -20.11 -41.54
N SER A 598 17.11 -20.38 -40.25
CA SER A 598 16.64 -21.58 -39.54
C SER A 598 15.35 -21.35 -38.73
N VAL A 599 14.94 -20.09 -38.55
CA VAL A 599 13.67 -19.73 -37.92
C VAL A 599 12.51 -20.17 -38.80
N GLY A 600 11.65 -21.05 -38.25
CA GLY A 600 10.53 -21.63 -39.00
C GLY A 600 9.32 -20.70 -39.07
N LYS A 601 9.07 -19.93 -38.02
CA LYS A 601 7.86 -19.09 -37.90
C LYS A 601 7.99 -17.79 -38.68
N LYS A 602 7.08 -17.55 -39.62
CA LYS A 602 7.12 -16.38 -40.52
C LYS A 602 7.04 -15.07 -39.74
N GLU A 603 6.20 -15.00 -38.73
CA GLU A 603 5.98 -13.81 -37.91
C GLU A 603 7.27 -13.43 -37.17
N CYS A 604 7.96 -14.41 -36.57
CA CYS A 604 9.25 -14.17 -35.93
C CYS A 604 10.30 -13.66 -36.93
N ARG A 605 10.38 -14.23 -38.14
CA ARG A 605 11.30 -13.75 -39.19
C ARG A 605 11.03 -12.29 -39.56
N VAL A 606 9.77 -11.89 -39.66
CA VAL A 606 9.38 -10.50 -39.95
C VAL A 606 9.88 -9.57 -38.85
N GLU A 607 9.72 -9.95 -37.57
CA GLU A 607 10.18 -9.13 -36.45
C GLU A 607 11.72 -9.05 -36.37
N ILE A 608 12.44 -10.14 -36.67
CA ILE A 608 13.91 -10.11 -36.78
C ILE A 608 14.35 -9.17 -37.90
N VAL A 609 13.68 -9.20 -39.06
CA VAL A 609 13.97 -8.29 -40.17
C VAL A 609 13.64 -6.83 -39.80
N ARG A 610 12.55 -6.57 -39.07
CA ARG A 610 12.24 -5.25 -38.54
C ARG A 610 13.37 -4.74 -37.64
N GLN A 611 13.84 -5.55 -36.70
CA GLN A 611 14.98 -5.21 -35.83
C GLN A 611 16.25 -4.87 -36.61
N MET A 612 16.50 -5.57 -37.72
CA MET A 612 17.62 -5.26 -38.61
C MET A 612 17.46 -3.93 -39.36
N ARG A 613 16.21 -3.54 -39.70
CA ARG A 613 15.92 -2.22 -40.27
C ARG A 613 16.13 -1.13 -39.23
N GLU A 614 15.70 -1.34 -37.99
CA GLU A 614 15.89 -0.40 -36.87
C GLU A 614 17.38 -0.14 -36.61
N GLY A 615 18.21 -1.19 -36.53
CA GLY A 615 19.67 -1.06 -36.41
C GLY A 615 20.36 -0.41 -37.61
N ARG A 616 19.74 -0.43 -38.79
CA ARG A 616 20.22 0.29 -39.98
C ARG A 616 19.85 1.77 -39.92
N THR A 617 18.69 2.11 -39.37
CA THR A 617 18.24 3.51 -39.17
C THR A 617 19.01 4.18 -38.03
N ASP A 618 19.33 3.47 -36.95
CA ASP A 618 20.23 3.96 -35.92
C ASP A 618 21.16 2.84 -35.48
N ILE A 619 22.47 3.03 -35.68
CA ILE A 619 23.48 2.05 -35.28
C ILE A 619 23.42 1.75 -33.79
N GLN A 620 22.97 2.68 -32.94
CA GLN A 620 22.82 2.44 -31.50
C GLN A 620 21.68 1.46 -31.16
N SER A 621 20.78 1.19 -32.11
CA SER A 621 19.78 0.13 -32.02
C SER A 621 20.33 -1.24 -32.49
N ASP A 622 21.63 -1.34 -32.78
CA ASP A 622 22.37 -2.61 -32.87
C ASP A 622 23.58 -2.54 -31.93
N PRO A 623 23.41 -2.83 -30.63
CA PRO A 623 24.46 -2.64 -29.62
C PRO A 623 25.75 -3.40 -29.92
N VAL A 624 25.64 -4.58 -30.54
CA VAL A 624 26.81 -5.39 -30.96
C VAL A 624 27.59 -4.68 -32.06
N LEU A 625 26.91 -4.20 -33.11
CA LEU A 625 27.56 -3.46 -34.19
C LEU A 625 28.12 -2.13 -33.70
N TYR A 626 27.36 -1.38 -32.88
CA TYR A 626 27.81 -0.10 -32.34
C TYR A 626 29.06 -0.26 -31.48
N LYS A 627 29.10 -1.28 -30.61
CA LYS A 627 30.28 -1.56 -29.78
C LYS A 627 31.50 -1.86 -30.64
N ALA A 628 31.36 -2.70 -31.66
CA ALA A 628 32.46 -3.03 -32.57
C ALA A 628 32.93 -1.81 -33.39
N CYS A 629 32.01 -0.92 -33.77
CA CYS A 629 32.28 0.22 -34.64
C CYS A 629 32.45 1.57 -33.91
N ALA A 630 32.45 1.62 -32.57
CA ALA A 630 32.47 2.89 -31.83
C ALA A 630 33.67 3.78 -32.18
N VAL A 631 34.85 3.18 -32.35
CA VAL A 631 36.08 3.88 -32.76
C VAL A 631 35.97 4.42 -34.18
N ASP A 632 35.43 3.61 -35.10
CA ASP A 632 35.29 3.99 -36.51
C ASP A 632 34.18 5.02 -36.73
N VAL A 633 33.10 4.97 -35.95
CA VAL A 633 32.08 6.04 -35.90
C VAL A 633 32.74 7.36 -35.52
N LYS A 634 33.58 7.37 -34.47
CA LYS A 634 34.30 8.59 -34.06
C LYS A 634 35.33 9.04 -35.11
N ARG A 635 35.98 8.10 -35.81
CA ARG A 635 37.02 8.39 -36.81
C ARG A 635 36.45 8.91 -38.13
N HIS A 636 35.34 8.36 -38.58
CA HIS A 636 34.79 8.60 -39.92
C HIS A 636 33.55 9.50 -39.91
N CYS A 637 32.80 9.52 -38.81
CA CYS A 637 31.48 10.12 -38.71
C CYS A 637 31.32 11.02 -37.47
N SER A 638 32.40 11.69 -37.02
CA SER A 638 32.43 12.51 -35.81
C SER A 638 31.34 13.57 -35.74
N ASP A 639 31.04 14.21 -36.86
CA ASP A 639 30.10 15.34 -36.96
C ASP A 639 28.71 14.91 -37.47
N VAL A 640 28.47 13.61 -37.55
CA VAL A 640 27.22 13.04 -38.06
C VAL A 640 26.28 12.74 -36.89
N PRO A 641 25.09 13.37 -36.81
CA PRO A 641 24.15 13.07 -35.75
C PRO A 641 23.59 11.64 -35.90
N PHE A 642 23.34 10.98 -34.77
CA PHE A 642 22.72 9.66 -34.70
C PHE A 642 21.26 9.71 -35.19
N GLY A 643 20.74 8.55 -35.62
CA GLY A 643 19.39 8.40 -36.19
C GLY A 643 19.27 8.73 -37.68
N ARG A 644 18.07 8.50 -38.25
CA ARG A 644 17.71 8.72 -39.67
C ARG A 644 18.68 8.08 -40.68
N GLY A 645 19.36 7.01 -40.28
CA GLY A 645 20.34 6.27 -41.07
C GLY A 645 21.64 7.05 -41.37
N LYS A 646 21.87 8.22 -40.78
CA LYS A 646 22.97 9.12 -41.18
C LYS A 646 24.35 8.53 -40.88
N VAL A 647 24.56 8.07 -39.64
CA VAL A 647 25.82 7.41 -39.24
C VAL A 647 26.04 6.13 -40.05
N MET A 648 24.97 5.35 -40.26
CA MET A 648 25.06 4.13 -41.05
C MET A 648 25.46 4.41 -42.50
N LYS A 649 24.85 5.41 -43.13
CA LYS A 649 25.20 5.85 -44.49
C LYS A 649 26.65 6.31 -44.56
N CYS A 650 27.10 7.11 -43.60
CA CYS A 650 28.50 7.57 -43.51
C CYS A 650 29.47 6.38 -43.40
N LEU A 651 29.19 5.40 -42.55
CA LEU A 651 30.02 4.19 -42.41
C LEU A 651 30.05 3.36 -43.70
N LEU A 652 28.94 3.23 -44.41
CA LEU A 652 28.88 2.50 -45.68
C LEU A 652 29.67 3.23 -46.79
N GLU A 653 29.57 4.55 -46.88
CA GLU A 653 30.35 5.36 -47.83
C GLU A 653 31.86 5.30 -47.51
N ALA A 654 32.22 5.34 -46.22
CA ALA A 654 33.59 5.19 -45.76
C ALA A 654 34.13 3.76 -46.01
N HIS A 655 33.31 2.73 -45.82
CA HIS A 655 33.65 1.34 -46.10
C HIS A 655 33.99 1.14 -47.59
N ASP A 656 33.18 1.71 -48.49
CA ASP A 656 33.39 1.60 -49.94
C ASP A 656 34.60 2.41 -50.42
N SER A 657 34.89 3.53 -49.76
CA SER A 657 35.99 4.43 -50.15
C SER A 657 37.35 4.03 -49.58
N ASN A 658 37.42 3.57 -48.32
CA ASN A 658 38.68 3.33 -47.63
C ASN A 658 38.60 2.24 -46.55
N ARG A 659 38.28 1.02 -47.00
CA ARG A 659 38.13 -0.18 -46.16
C ARG A 659 39.32 -0.48 -45.24
N ALA A 660 40.54 -0.13 -45.65
CA ALA A 660 41.77 -0.43 -44.90
C ALA A 660 41.90 0.37 -43.60
N ARG A 661 41.13 1.45 -43.42
CA ARG A 661 41.20 2.33 -42.26
C ARG A 661 40.20 1.97 -41.14
N PHE A 662 39.38 0.94 -41.36
CA PHE A 662 38.46 0.43 -40.36
C PHE A 662 39.17 -0.47 -39.35
N ASP A 663 38.67 -0.48 -38.12
CA ASP A 663 39.02 -1.53 -37.16
C ASP A 663 38.60 -2.91 -37.69
N ARG A 664 39.39 -3.94 -37.39
CA ARG A 664 39.15 -5.30 -37.85
C ARG A 664 37.80 -5.84 -37.34
N GLU A 665 37.44 -5.54 -36.09
CA GLU A 665 36.16 -5.97 -35.51
C GLU A 665 34.99 -5.26 -36.16
N CYS A 666 35.04 -3.93 -36.28
CA CYS A 666 34.00 -3.17 -36.97
C CYS A 666 33.81 -3.66 -38.40
N LEU A 667 34.90 -3.87 -39.15
CA LEU A 667 34.83 -4.30 -40.53
C LEU A 667 34.15 -5.67 -40.66
N ALA A 668 34.49 -6.61 -39.78
CA ALA A 668 33.89 -7.94 -39.76
C ALA A 668 32.38 -7.86 -39.47
N HIS A 669 31.98 -7.13 -38.42
CA HIS A 669 30.57 -6.98 -38.04
C HIS A 669 29.77 -6.21 -39.10
N LEU A 670 30.28 -5.10 -39.63
CA LEU A 670 29.64 -4.31 -40.67
C LEU A 670 29.44 -5.13 -41.95
N THR A 671 30.48 -5.85 -42.40
CA THR A 671 30.38 -6.73 -43.57
C THR A 671 29.35 -7.85 -43.34
N ASN A 672 29.31 -8.43 -42.14
CA ASN A 672 28.33 -9.45 -41.79
C ASN A 672 26.89 -8.89 -41.85
N ARG A 673 26.67 -7.71 -41.28
CA ARG A 673 25.35 -7.04 -41.30
C ARG A 673 24.90 -6.69 -42.71
N MET A 674 25.80 -6.24 -43.59
CA MET A 674 25.49 -6.00 -45.01
C MET A 674 24.94 -7.26 -45.70
N LYS A 675 25.59 -8.42 -45.51
CA LYS A 675 25.11 -9.71 -46.05
C LYS A 675 23.74 -10.07 -45.48
N MET A 676 23.52 -9.87 -44.19
CA MET A 676 22.24 -10.17 -43.57
C MET A 676 21.12 -9.25 -44.09
N TRP A 677 21.38 -7.97 -44.38
CA TRP A 677 20.38 -7.07 -44.97
C TRP A 677 19.94 -7.50 -46.38
N GLU A 678 20.85 -8.06 -47.18
CA GLU A 678 20.49 -8.63 -48.49
C GLU A 678 19.52 -9.82 -48.34
N VAL A 679 19.75 -10.67 -47.35
CA VAL A 679 18.84 -11.79 -47.03
C VAL A 679 17.50 -11.25 -46.52
N ALA A 680 17.53 -10.27 -45.63
CA ALA A 680 16.33 -9.64 -45.07
C ALA A 680 15.42 -9.02 -46.14
N ALA A 681 16.01 -8.37 -47.15
CA ALA A 681 15.27 -7.80 -48.29
C ALA A 681 14.52 -8.86 -49.12
N ARG A 682 14.99 -10.11 -49.13
CA ARG A 682 14.30 -11.24 -49.80
C ARG A 682 13.18 -11.82 -48.95
N VAL A 683 13.30 -11.77 -47.63
CA VAL A 683 12.36 -12.38 -46.67
C VAL A 683 11.18 -11.45 -46.37
N ALA A 684 11.41 -10.13 -46.34
CA ALA A 684 10.36 -9.12 -46.24
C ALA A 684 10.68 -7.94 -47.18
N PRO A 685 10.03 -7.86 -48.37
CA PRO A 685 10.24 -6.77 -49.29
C PRO A 685 9.80 -5.41 -48.68
N PRO A 686 10.32 -4.28 -49.17
CA PRO A 686 9.91 -2.95 -48.72
C PRO A 686 8.40 -2.73 -48.95
N GLU A 687 7.69 -2.28 -47.93
CA GLU A 687 6.23 -2.10 -47.98
C GLU A 687 5.82 -0.69 -48.42
N THR A 688 6.69 0.31 -48.24
CA THR A 688 6.42 1.70 -48.65
C THR A 688 7.27 2.15 -49.83
N ILE A 689 6.77 3.13 -50.60
CA ILE A 689 7.51 3.73 -51.72
C ILE A 689 8.77 4.45 -51.23
N GLY A 690 8.75 4.99 -50.00
CA GLY A 690 9.93 5.55 -49.35
C GLY A 690 10.99 4.49 -49.05
N ASP A 691 10.58 3.35 -48.48
CA ASP A 691 11.48 2.20 -48.25
C ASP A 691 12.06 1.66 -49.55
N LEU A 692 11.24 1.62 -50.60
CA LEU A 692 11.67 1.20 -51.93
C LEU A 692 12.67 2.20 -52.54
N ALA A 693 12.44 3.51 -52.40
CA ALA A 693 13.35 4.55 -52.88
C ALA A 693 14.70 4.55 -52.13
N VAL A 694 14.68 4.33 -50.81
CA VAL A 694 15.89 4.19 -49.99
C VAL A 694 16.62 2.89 -50.34
N ALA A 695 15.89 1.78 -50.53
CA ALA A 695 16.48 0.51 -50.95
C ALA A 695 17.11 0.58 -52.36
N ILE A 696 16.46 1.28 -53.29
CA ILE A 696 16.96 1.48 -54.66
C ILE A 696 18.16 2.43 -54.67
N SER A 697 18.13 3.54 -53.93
CA SER A 697 19.23 4.51 -53.89
C SER A 697 20.49 3.98 -53.22
N ALA A 698 20.35 3.05 -52.27
CA ALA A 698 21.44 2.34 -51.62
C ALA A 698 21.88 1.06 -52.38
N SER A 699 21.20 0.69 -53.47
CA SER A 699 21.57 -0.48 -54.26
C SER A 699 22.82 -0.20 -55.09
N PRO A 700 23.76 -1.15 -55.23
CA PRO A 700 24.88 -1.02 -56.18
C PRO A 700 24.37 -0.87 -57.63
N SER A 701 23.14 -1.31 -57.91
CA SER A 701 22.43 -1.13 -59.19
C SER A 701 21.55 0.13 -59.28
N LYS A 702 21.73 1.13 -58.40
CA LYS A 702 20.93 2.38 -58.41
C LYS A 702 20.85 3.05 -59.79
N ASN A 703 21.95 3.05 -60.54
CA ASN A 703 22.02 3.64 -61.89
C ASN A 703 21.11 2.91 -62.88
N TYR A 704 20.99 1.59 -62.76
CA TYR A 704 20.13 0.77 -63.60
C TYR A 704 18.65 1.08 -63.36
N PHE A 705 18.24 1.17 -62.09
CA PHE A 705 16.87 1.55 -61.74
C PHE A 705 16.53 2.98 -62.17
N PHE A 706 17.49 3.91 -62.08
CA PHE A 706 17.30 5.29 -62.53
C PHE A 706 17.09 5.37 -64.05
N VAL A 707 17.85 4.60 -64.83
CA VAL A 707 17.69 4.50 -66.30
C VAL A 707 16.33 3.90 -66.66
N ILE A 708 15.87 2.86 -65.96
CA ILE A 708 14.54 2.27 -66.18
C ILE A 708 13.44 3.29 -65.86
N PHE A 709 13.54 4.00 -64.74
CA PHE A 709 12.52 4.98 -64.37
C PHE A 709 12.48 6.16 -65.36
N ALA A 710 13.64 6.65 -65.78
CA ALA A 710 13.75 7.70 -66.78
C ALA A 710 13.19 7.27 -68.15
N THR A 711 13.43 6.02 -68.57
CA THR A 711 12.88 5.48 -69.82
C THR A 711 11.37 5.29 -69.75
N CYS A 712 10.83 4.82 -68.62
CA CYS A 712 9.38 4.76 -68.40
C CYS A 712 8.71 6.14 -68.46
N LEU A 713 9.29 7.16 -67.80
CA LEU A 713 8.79 8.53 -67.87
C LEU A 713 8.87 9.10 -69.29
N ALA A 714 9.95 8.82 -70.02
CA ALA A 714 10.07 9.21 -71.42
C ALA A 714 8.99 8.56 -72.30
N LEU A 715 8.69 7.28 -72.09
CA LEU A 715 7.62 6.57 -72.82
C LEU A 715 6.23 7.14 -72.49
N ILE A 716 5.96 7.48 -71.22
CA ILE A 716 4.70 8.11 -70.80
C ILE A 716 4.58 9.52 -71.42
N PHE A 717 5.66 10.30 -71.43
CA PHE A 717 5.68 11.63 -72.01
C PHE A 717 5.47 11.58 -73.54
N VAL A 718 6.17 10.68 -74.23
CA VAL A 718 6.00 10.46 -75.68
C VAL A 718 4.59 9.94 -75.99
N GLY A 719 4.08 8.99 -75.21
CA GLY A 719 2.70 8.52 -75.30
C GLY A 719 1.69 9.63 -75.09
N GLY A 720 1.86 10.47 -74.07
CA GLY A 720 1.00 11.63 -73.79
C GLY A 720 1.01 12.67 -74.90
N LEU A 721 2.15 12.90 -75.57
CA LEU A 721 2.25 13.78 -76.73
C LEU A 721 1.56 13.21 -77.98
N VAL A 722 1.61 11.90 -78.17
CA VAL A 722 0.99 11.21 -79.32
C VAL A 722 -0.53 11.07 -79.11
N PHE A 723 -0.97 10.64 -77.93
CA PHE A 723 -2.39 10.43 -77.61
C PHE A 723 -3.12 11.73 -77.19
N GLY A 724 -2.43 12.71 -76.62
CA GLY A 724 -2.99 14.04 -76.34
C GLY A 724 -3.32 14.86 -77.59
N ARG A 725 -2.67 14.55 -78.74
CA ARG A 725 -3.05 15.10 -80.05
C ARG A 725 -4.24 14.38 -80.69
N LEU A 726 -4.55 13.15 -80.29
CA LEU A 726 -5.71 12.38 -80.75
C LEU A 726 -7.02 12.80 -80.04
N SER A 727 -6.98 13.24 -78.77
CA SER A 727 -8.20 13.64 -78.04
C SER A 727 -8.69 15.08 -78.32
N LYS A 728 -7.89 15.91 -79.00
CA LYS A 728 -8.27 17.29 -79.40
C LYS A 728 -9.05 17.40 -80.73
N ARG A 729 -9.60 16.30 -81.26
CA ARG A 729 -10.53 16.32 -82.41
C ARG A 729 -11.94 15.87 -81.99
N ILE A 730 -12.63 16.67 -81.18
CA ILE A 730 -14.12 16.63 -81.10
C ILE A 730 -14.69 18.06 -81.19
N LYS A 731 -15.72 18.14 -82.04
CA LYS A 731 -16.46 19.22 -82.73
C LYS A 731 -16.62 20.61 -82.07
N ARG A 732 -16.37 21.65 -82.91
CA ARG A 732 -16.95 23.02 -82.83
C ARG A 732 -18.47 22.92 -83.02
N GLU A 733 -19.26 22.74 -81.96
CA GLU A 733 -20.72 22.97 -82.05
C GLU A 733 -21.42 23.28 -80.70
N VAL A 734 -20.68 23.48 -79.60
CA VAL A 734 -21.29 23.81 -78.29
C VAL A 734 -20.68 25.09 -77.71
N LYS A 735 -20.82 26.19 -78.45
CA LYS A 735 -20.57 27.54 -77.93
C LYS A 735 -21.59 28.53 -78.50
N ASP A 736 -22.86 28.22 -78.25
CA ASP A 736 -23.94 29.21 -78.16
C ASP A 736 -25.06 28.62 -77.30
N ARG A 737 -24.98 28.91 -76.00
CA ARG A 737 -26.11 29.07 -75.08
C ARG A 737 -25.64 29.71 -73.79
#